data_AF-A0AAE8MZD8-F1
#
_entry.id   AF-A0AAE8MZD8-F1
#
_cell.length_a   1.000
_cell.length_b   1.000
_cell.length_c   1.000
_cell.angle_alpha   90.00
_cell.angle_beta   90.00
_cell.angle_gamma   90.00
#
_symmetry.space_group_name_H-M   'P 1'
#
loop_
_entity.id
_entity.type
_entity.pdbx_description
1 polymer ?
#
loop_
_entity_poly.entity_id
_entity_poly.type
_entity_poly.pdbx_seq_one_letter_code
_entity_poly.pdbx_strand_id
1 'polypeptide(L)'
;MSQPQTIIVVGAGIFGLSLALTLRAKGHEVTVFDQCDYSQSGYDPDHDLNGQAASVDHNKILRPSYGTKIHYQRLALESREEWLKMNQDHGSELFVDCGMLRVQPSDHLGLLEKETLASMERDGLRHTQFVKSNTDDRQRAVSLGWEAKLLDFGIPSDPGKSFEAVLDSLSGFVKCSEACAYLQDKASSQGVVFRFGEEEGRCDSLVLDTESVSADEKARKVIGIKTGDGVVHKSDTVVISDRASSNLHQAYRLYDDTAGAFTEVLLDNNDGTFHVLSAKVPGSATLTIGVPSRLYYEPSREKPLAGVRIAVKDIFSLAGIQQSNGNRAWYHLYPPNNVTGTAISRLVEAGAIVVGTQKLSQFATSEVATVDWVDYHSPFNPRGDGYQDPSSSSSGAGASVASYSWLDAAVGTDTGGSIRSPAGVNGVFGNRPSHGIVSLDHVMPLSQPLDTVGFLARDPALWNKLQAAMYGQNYTSLASLQPKYPTNIMTVMYPNSSTEAGELLNNFAAALARFVGGNVSSLDVSERWYERKTNPHANLNFTETFSITYPVLTGKGQDNAVIKPFYTDYAKQYDGRRPFVNPSPLARWGWAANYSWDEALQNKTMFMDWFNDRVLPPVDDTLQCSSGLILYAGKTGVKAPRDRYNIAPPMPFVGFSAARMSVFSGCPDFIYPVGEVSSFSELTNHDEKLPVAVGILAAKGCDGLLARLAMDLVDEGILNVPEVGGSLLGGPILM
;
A
#
# COMPACT_ATOMS: atom_id res chain seq x y z
N MET A 1 42.23 -16.14 -4.09
CA MET A 1 42.18 -15.09 -3.05
C MET A 1 42.86 -15.67 -1.83
N SER A 2 43.70 -15.03 -1.03
CA SER A 2 44.44 -13.75 -0.96
C SER A 2 45.23 -13.86 0.38
N GLN A 3 46.08 -12.91 0.75
CA GLN A 3 46.86 -13.00 2.01
C GLN A 3 45.96 -13.22 3.26
N PRO A 4 46.49 -13.84 4.35
CA PRO A 4 45.81 -13.93 5.63
C PRO A 4 45.29 -12.57 6.10
N GLN A 5 44.08 -12.55 6.67
CA GLN A 5 43.40 -11.34 7.15
C GLN A 5 42.84 -11.57 8.56
N THR A 6 42.65 -10.48 9.28
CA THR A 6 41.94 -10.45 10.56
C THR A 6 40.44 -10.27 10.31
N ILE A 7 39.63 -11.20 10.81
CA ILE A 7 38.19 -11.22 10.59
C ILE A 7 37.47 -11.29 11.94
N ILE A 8 36.50 -10.38 12.12
CA ILE A 8 35.56 -10.41 13.23
C ILE A 8 34.23 -10.97 12.74
N VAL A 9 33.67 -11.92 13.49
CA VAL A 9 32.32 -12.44 13.28
C VAL A 9 31.48 -12.10 14.50
N VAL A 10 30.37 -11.39 14.34
CA VAL A 10 29.43 -11.08 15.41
C VAL A 10 28.24 -12.03 15.28
N GLY A 11 27.93 -12.78 16.33
CA GLY A 11 26.94 -13.85 16.37
C GLY A 11 27.59 -15.23 16.37
N ALA A 12 27.36 -15.99 17.43
CA ALA A 12 27.88 -17.34 17.63
C ALA A 12 26.83 -18.43 17.36
N GLY A 13 25.86 -18.15 16.48
CA GLY A 13 24.92 -19.16 15.97
C GLY A 13 25.53 -20.06 14.89
N ILE A 14 24.76 -21.04 14.39
CA ILE A 14 25.24 -22.01 13.35
C ILE A 14 25.96 -21.33 12.20
N PHE A 15 25.42 -20.23 11.66
CA PHE A 15 26.04 -19.52 10.54
C PHE A 15 27.38 -18.89 10.93
N GLY A 16 27.44 -18.17 12.05
CA GLY A 16 28.66 -17.52 12.52
C GLY A 16 29.77 -18.53 12.83
N LEU A 17 29.42 -19.64 13.48
CA LEU A 17 30.36 -20.71 13.83
C LEU A 17 30.88 -21.47 12.60
N SER A 18 30.01 -21.88 11.69
CA SER A 18 30.41 -22.57 10.46
C SER A 18 31.25 -21.67 9.54
N LEU A 19 30.94 -20.37 9.49
CA LEU A 19 31.74 -19.38 8.79
C LEU A 19 33.12 -19.23 9.45
N ALA A 20 33.18 -19.10 10.77
CA ALA A 20 34.43 -18.95 11.50
C ALA A 20 35.37 -20.14 11.25
N LEU A 21 34.85 -21.37 11.30
CA LEU A 21 35.58 -22.59 10.95
C LEU A 21 36.11 -22.54 9.51
N THR A 22 35.25 -22.18 8.55
CA THR A 22 35.62 -22.13 7.13
C THR A 22 36.70 -21.08 6.85
N LEU A 23 36.57 -19.89 7.43
CA LEU A 23 37.57 -18.82 7.32
C LEU A 23 38.88 -19.22 7.98
N ARG A 24 38.81 -19.88 9.14
CA ARG A 24 40.01 -20.36 9.83
C ARG A 24 40.75 -21.41 9.01
N ALA A 25 40.03 -22.36 8.41
CA ALA A 25 40.60 -23.36 7.50
C ALA A 25 41.28 -22.76 6.26
N LYS A 26 40.88 -21.54 5.85
CA LYS A 26 41.51 -20.76 4.77
C LYS A 26 42.72 -19.93 5.22
N GLY A 27 43.11 -20.00 6.49
CA GLY A 27 44.29 -19.34 7.04
C GLY A 27 44.05 -17.94 7.61
N HIS A 28 42.80 -17.52 7.81
CA HIS A 28 42.48 -16.23 8.44
C HIS A 28 42.56 -16.30 9.97
N GLU A 29 42.81 -15.16 10.60
CA GLU A 29 42.67 -14.99 12.05
C GLU A 29 41.24 -14.56 12.36
N VAL A 30 40.52 -15.35 13.13
CA VAL A 30 39.07 -15.16 13.35
C VAL A 30 38.79 -14.98 14.83
N THR A 31 38.06 -13.90 15.16
CA THR A 31 37.48 -13.70 16.48
C THR A 31 35.96 -13.64 16.37
N VAL A 32 35.26 -14.43 17.19
CA VAL A 32 33.81 -14.47 17.27
C VAL A 32 33.36 -13.73 18.53
N PHE A 33 32.39 -12.84 18.37
CA PHE A 33 31.80 -12.03 19.44
C PHE A 33 30.31 -12.36 19.58
N ASP A 34 29.82 -12.53 20.79
CA ASP A 34 28.38 -12.67 21.06
C ASP A 34 28.01 -12.12 22.44
N GLN A 35 26.85 -11.46 22.55
CA GLN A 35 26.40 -10.91 23.83
C GLN A 35 26.01 -12.01 24.84
N CYS A 36 25.59 -13.18 24.36
CA CYS A 36 25.21 -14.29 25.21
C CYS A 36 26.46 -15.07 25.66
N ASP A 37 26.54 -15.39 26.96
CA ASP A 37 27.65 -16.16 27.51
C ASP A 37 27.48 -17.67 27.33
N TYR A 38 27.86 -18.18 26.15
CA TYR A 38 27.82 -19.61 25.86
C TYR A 38 28.87 -20.44 26.59
N SER A 39 29.88 -19.81 27.20
CA SER A 39 30.81 -20.54 28.07
C SER A 39 30.12 -21.03 29.34
N GLN A 40 29.05 -20.34 29.75
CA GLN A 40 28.22 -20.71 30.90
C GLN A 40 26.98 -21.49 30.49
N SER A 41 26.25 -21.03 29.46
CA SER A 41 24.99 -21.66 29.07
C SER A 41 25.16 -22.96 28.28
N GLY A 42 26.33 -23.20 27.69
CA GLY A 42 26.57 -24.40 26.87
C GLY A 42 25.62 -24.52 25.66
N TYR A 43 25.11 -23.39 25.16
CA TYR A 43 24.07 -23.32 24.14
C TYR A 43 22.72 -23.94 24.55
N ASP A 44 22.41 -24.05 25.85
CA ASP A 44 21.10 -24.53 26.32
C ASP A 44 19.96 -23.63 25.76
N PRO A 45 19.05 -24.19 24.93
CA PRO A 45 17.98 -23.43 24.28
C PRO A 45 16.90 -22.96 25.28
N ASP A 46 16.80 -23.58 26.45
CA ASP A 46 15.80 -23.25 27.47
C ASP A 46 16.36 -22.31 28.54
N HIS A 47 17.64 -21.95 28.46
CA HIS A 47 18.27 -21.02 29.38
C HIS A 47 17.81 -19.59 29.09
N ASP A 48 17.10 -18.99 30.05
CA ASP A 48 16.45 -17.67 29.96
C ASP A 48 17.47 -16.53 29.84
N LEU A 49 17.94 -16.30 28.62
CA LEU A 49 18.80 -15.17 28.26
C LEU A 49 18.11 -14.42 27.13
N ASN A 50 17.77 -13.16 27.39
CA ASN A 50 17.40 -12.23 26.33
C ASN A 50 18.55 -12.18 25.32
N GLY A 51 18.27 -12.55 24.07
CA GLY A 51 19.19 -12.32 22.97
C GLY A 51 20.22 -13.41 22.68
N GLN A 52 19.84 -14.69 22.79
CA GLN A 52 20.59 -15.78 22.16
C GLN A 52 20.78 -15.54 20.64
N ALA A 53 21.84 -16.12 20.10
CA ALA A 53 22.24 -16.03 18.71
C ALA A 53 21.26 -16.80 17.82
N ALA A 54 21.25 -16.46 16.53
CA ALA A 54 20.36 -17.12 15.59
C ALA A 54 20.68 -18.63 15.47
N SER A 55 19.65 -19.46 15.50
CA SER A 55 19.78 -20.93 15.40
C SER A 55 20.54 -21.55 16.58
N VAL A 56 20.24 -21.11 17.81
CA VAL A 56 20.61 -21.78 19.08
C VAL A 56 19.42 -22.53 19.70
N ASP A 57 18.30 -22.58 18.98
CA ASP A 57 17.09 -23.29 19.42
C ASP A 57 17.21 -24.83 19.33
N HIS A 58 16.15 -25.52 19.75
CA HIS A 58 16.11 -26.98 19.76
C HIS A 58 16.35 -27.60 18.37
N ASN A 59 15.68 -27.09 17.33
CA ASN A 59 15.87 -27.59 15.98
C ASN A 59 15.51 -26.60 14.87
N LYS A 60 16.11 -26.82 13.69
CA LYS A 60 15.76 -26.16 12.43
C LYS A 60 15.62 -27.15 11.30
N ILE A 61 14.64 -26.91 10.45
CA ILE A 61 14.44 -27.70 9.24
C ILE A 61 15.52 -27.34 8.21
N LEU A 62 16.23 -28.34 7.72
CA LEU A 62 17.03 -28.26 6.51
C LEU A 62 16.20 -28.85 5.37
N ARG A 63 16.02 -28.11 4.28
CA ARG A 63 15.29 -28.58 3.10
C ARG A 63 15.93 -28.09 1.80
N PRO A 64 15.96 -28.91 0.74
CA PRO A 64 16.36 -28.48 -0.60
C PRO A 64 15.21 -27.94 -1.46
N SER A 65 13.97 -28.01 -0.97
CA SER A 65 12.77 -27.61 -1.73
C SER A 65 12.52 -26.09 -1.74
N TYR A 66 12.84 -25.42 -2.87
CA TYR A 66 12.78 -23.95 -3.03
C TYR A 66 12.11 -23.44 -4.33
N GLY A 67 11.24 -24.22 -4.97
CA GLY A 67 10.54 -23.79 -6.19
C GLY A 67 11.50 -23.49 -7.34
N THR A 68 11.42 -22.28 -7.89
CA THR A 68 12.29 -21.81 -8.99
C THR A 68 13.69 -21.35 -8.54
N LYS A 69 13.97 -21.31 -7.23
CA LYS A 69 15.25 -20.83 -6.69
C LYS A 69 16.31 -21.94 -6.64
N ILE A 70 16.72 -22.42 -7.81
CA ILE A 70 17.63 -23.57 -7.99
C ILE A 70 18.97 -23.41 -7.25
N HIS A 71 19.49 -22.19 -7.12
CA HIS A 71 20.73 -21.96 -6.37
C HIS A 71 20.58 -22.24 -4.87
N TYR A 72 19.44 -21.91 -4.25
CA TYR A 72 19.18 -22.28 -2.85
C TYR A 72 19.04 -23.80 -2.69
N GLN A 73 18.37 -24.46 -3.64
CA GLN A 73 18.27 -25.92 -3.67
C GLN A 73 19.65 -26.58 -3.67
N ARG A 74 20.54 -26.16 -4.59
CA ARG A 74 21.90 -26.72 -4.70
C ARG A 74 22.74 -26.43 -3.46
N LEU A 75 22.70 -25.19 -2.94
CA LEU A 75 23.38 -24.84 -1.68
C LEU A 75 22.90 -25.68 -0.49
N ALA A 76 21.59 -25.96 -0.40
CA ALA A 76 21.05 -26.80 0.65
C ALA A 76 21.52 -28.26 0.53
N LEU A 77 21.66 -28.78 -0.69
CA LEU A 77 22.20 -30.11 -0.94
C LEU A 77 23.69 -30.21 -0.60
N GLU A 78 24.48 -29.21 -1.01
CA GLU A 78 25.91 -29.11 -0.64
C GLU A 78 26.07 -29.01 0.89
N SER A 79 25.26 -28.20 1.56
CA SER A 79 25.26 -28.09 3.02
C SER A 79 24.85 -29.41 3.69
N ARG A 80 23.90 -30.14 3.11
CA ARG A 80 23.44 -31.44 3.63
C ARG A 80 24.57 -32.47 3.64
N GLU A 81 25.41 -32.50 2.61
CA GLU A 81 26.57 -33.40 2.56
C GLU A 81 27.54 -33.14 3.71
N GLU A 82 27.82 -31.87 4.02
CA GLU A 82 28.67 -31.50 5.16
C GLU A 82 28.04 -31.87 6.50
N TRP A 83 26.72 -31.70 6.67
CA TRP A 83 26.02 -32.15 7.89
C TRP A 83 26.12 -33.66 8.11
N LEU A 84 25.93 -34.44 7.05
CA LEU A 84 26.07 -35.90 7.12
C LEU A 84 27.49 -36.33 7.47
N LYS A 85 28.49 -35.61 6.97
CA LYS A 85 29.89 -35.82 7.34
C LYS A 85 30.16 -35.46 8.81
N MET A 86 29.60 -34.35 9.30
CA MET A 86 29.73 -33.95 10.71
C MET A 86 29.10 -34.97 11.66
N ASN A 87 27.98 -35.60 11.30
CA ASN A 87 27.41 -36.70 12.09
C ASN A 87 28.40 -37.86 12.25
N GLN A 88 29.14 -38.20 11.18
CA GLN A 88 30.15 -39.26 11.21
C GLN A 88 31.34 -38.88 12.11
N ASP A 89 31.78 -37.62 12.04
CA ASP A 89 32.90 -37.09 12.83
C ASP A 89 32.57 -36.95 14.33
N HIS A 90 31.34 -36.54 14.67
CA HIS A 90 30.92 -36.26 16.04
C HIS A 90 30.51 -37.52 16.82
N GLY A 91 29.97 -38.53 16.13
CA GLY A 91 29.45 -39.75 16.76
C GLY A 91 28.02 -39.64 17.31
N SER A 92 27.37 -38.48 17.18
CA SER A 92 25.92 -38.30 17.40
C SER A 92 25.25 -37.60 16.21
N GLU A 93 23.93 -37.79 16.05
CA GLU A 93 23.15 -37.18 14.97
C GLU A 93 22.89 -35.68 15.26
N LEU A 94 23.75 -34.81 14.75
CA LEU A 94 23.54 -33.36 14.70
C LEU A 94 22.50 -32.98 13.65
N PHE A 95 22.50 -33.69 12.51
CA PHE A 95 21.44 -33.63 11.49
C PHE A 95 20.66 -34.94 11.45
N VAL A 96 19.35 -34.87 11.62
CA VAL A 96 18.44 -36.02 11.57
C VAL A 96 17.77 -36.03 10.20
N ASP A 97 18.15 -36.99 9.37
CA ASP A 97 17.66 -37.18 8.00
C ASP A 97 16.27 -37.83 7.97
N CYS A 98 15.28 -37.12 8.51
CA CYS A 98 13.94 -37.64 8.71
C CYS A 98 12.94 -37.27 7.60
N GLY A 99 13.36 -36.64 6.52
CA GLY A 99 12.45 -36.06 5.54
C GLY A 99 11.59 -34.93 6.11
N MET A 100 10.82 -34.27 5.24
CA MET A 100 9.84 -33.25 5.61
C MET A 100 8.59 -33.38 4.76
N LEU A 101 7.43 -33.51 5.40
CA LEU A 101 6.13 -33.47 4.72
C LEU A 101 5.66 -32.02 4.59
N ARG A 102 5.46 -31.55 3.36
CA ARG A 102 4.93 -30.22 3.05
C ARG A 102 3.45 -30.32 2.72
N VAL A 103 2.60 -29.89 3.64
CA VAL A 103 1.14 -29.90 3.50
C VAL A 103 0.66 -28.60 2.82
N GLN A 104 -0.21 -28.73 1.83
CA GLN A 104 -0.81 -27.63 1.09
C GLN A 104 -2.11 -27.15 1.76
N PRO A 105 -2.52 -25.89 1.61
CA PRO A 105 -3.80 -25.39 2.14
C PRO A 105 -5.01 -25.82 1.29
N SER A 106 -4.83 -26.70 0.31
CA SER A 106 -5.90 -27.24 -0.55
C SER A 106 -5.73 -28.74 -0.79
N ASP A 107 -6.72 -29.35 -1.43
CA ASP A 107 -6.76 -30.75 -1.87
C ASP A 107 -5.95 -31.02 -3.16
N HIS A 108 -5.18 -30.04 -3.64
CA HIS A 108 -4.37 -30.13 -4.86
C HIS A 108 -3.04 -29.39 -4.72
N LEU A 109 -2.07 -29.71 -5.59
CA LEU A 109 -0.77 -29.03 -5.58
C LEU A 109 -0.89 -27.57 -6.06
N GLY A 110 -0.46 -26.64 -5.20
CA GLY A 110 -0.27 -25.24 -5.57
C GLY A 110 0.89 -25.03 -6.56
N LEU A 111 0.99 -23.83 -7.12
CA LEU A 111 1.98 -23.50 -8.15
C LEU A 111 3.42 -23.71 -7.66
N LEU A 112 3.75 -23.24 -6.46
CA LEU A 112 5.10 -23.37 -5.87
C LEU A 112 5.55 -24.83 -5.75
N GLU A 113 4.66 -25.74 -5.38
CA GLU A 113 5.00 -27.14 -5.21
C GLU A 113 5.18 -27.83 -6.58
N LYS A 114 4.36 -27.47 -7.57
CA LYS A 114 4.55 -27.91 -8.97
C LYS A 114 5.90 -27.43 -9.53
N GLU A 115 6.25 -26.17 -9.29
CA GLU A 115 7.56 -25.62 -9.66
C GLU A 115 8.71 -26.35 -8.95
N THR A 116 8.55 -26.66 -7.66
CA THR A 116 9.56 -27.40 -6.88
C THR A 116 9.77 -28.80 -7.47
N LEU A 117 8.70 -29.54 -7.74
CA LEU A 117 8.78 -30.87 -8.36
C LEU A 117 9.46 -30.82 -9.73
N ALA A 118 9.15 -29.80 -10.55
CA ALA A 118 9.79 -29.62 -11.85
C ALA A 118 11.28 -29.26 -11.74
N SER A 119 11.68 -28.45 -10.75
CA SER A 119 13.09 -28.15 -10.47
C SER A 119 13.84 -29.38 -9.95
N MET A 120 13.22 -30.18 -9.08
CA MET A 120 13.78 -31.44 -8.59
C MET A 120 13.96 -32.45 -9.72
N GLU A 121 12.97 -32.59 -10.62
CA GLU A 121 13.10 -33.42 -11.84
C GLU A 121 14.29 -32.98 -12.70
N ARG A 122 14.42 -31.66 -12.93
CA ARG A 122 15.50 -31.11 -13.76
C ARG A 122 16.89 -31.40 -13.21
N ASP A 123 17.04 -31.40 -11.89
CA ASP A 123 18.29 -31.76 -11.22
C ASP A 123 18.42 -33.29 -10.97
N GLY A 124 17.50 -34.11 -11.50
CA GLY A 124 17.53 -35.59 -11.38
C GLY A 124 17.07 -36.13 -10.02
N LEU A 125 16.44 -35.30 -9.20
CA LEU A 125 16.07 -35.58 -7.81
C LEU A 125 14.59 -35.90 -7.61
N ARG A 126 13.78 -36.01 -8.67
CA ARG A 126 12.33 -36.31 -8.53
C ARG A 126 12.03 -37.57 -7.72
N HIS A 127 12.93 -38.55 -7.80
CA HIS A 127 12.83 -39.82 -7.09
C HIS A 127 12.80 -39.67 -5.55
N THR A 128 13.27 -38.53 -5.02
CA THR A 128 13.28 -38.21 -3.58
C THR A 128 12.03 -37.44 -3.10
N GLN A 129 11.14 -37.08 -4.03
CA GLN A 129 9.89 -36.38 -3.73
C GLN A 129 8.73 -37.36 -3.83
N PHE A 130 7.77 -37.31 -2.90
CA PHE A 130 6.64 -38.22 -2.86
C PHE A 130 5.34 -37.44 -2.70
N VAL A 131 4.58 -37.31 -3.78
CA VAL A 131 3.25 -36.67 -3.78
C VAL A 131 2.25 -37.63 -3.15
N LYS A 132 1.54 -37.17 -2.13
CA LYS A 132 0.62 -37.97 -1.31
C LYS A 132 -0.49 -38.63 -2.14
N SER A 133 -1.07 -37.92 -3.10
CA SER A 133 -2.14 -38.45 -3.98
C SER A 133 -1.63 -39.29 -5.15
N ASN A 134 -0.33 -39.30 -5.44
CA ASN A 134 0.23 -40.01 -6.59
C ASN A 134 0.51 -41.47 -6.24
N THR A 135 -0.11 -42.40 -6.96
CA THR A 135 -0.01 -43.85 -6.72
C THR A 135 1.41 -44.38 -6.85
N ASP A 136 2.18 -43.94 -7.85
CA ASP A 136 3.54 -44.40 -8.10
C ASP A 136 4.49 -43.90 -7.00
N ASP A 137 4.29 -42.66 -6.56
CA ASP A 137 5.03 -42.08 -5.44
C ASP A 137 4.69 -42.79 -4.12
N ARG A 138 3.43 -43.14 -3.88
CA ARG A 138 3.02 -43.95 -2.72
C ARG A 138 3.71 -45.31 -2.72
N GLN A 139 3.69 -46.02 -3.85
CA GLN A 139 4.38 -47.32 -3.97
C GLN A 139 5.89 -47.18 -3.76
N ARG A 140 6.51 -46.14 -4.32
CA ARG A 140 7.94 -45.87 -4.11
C ARG A 140 8.22 -45.54 -2.64
N ALA A 141 7.37 -44.76 -1.99
CA ALA A 141 7.49 -44.45 -0.56
C ALA A 141 7.41 -45.70 0.31
N VAL A 142 6.53 -46.67 0.00
CA VAL A 142 6.50 -47.99 0.67
C VAL A 142 7.83 -48.70 0.53
N SER A 143 8.34 -48.82 -0.71
CA SER A 143 9.58 -49.55 -0.99
C SER A 143 10.82 -48.96 -0.31
N LEU A 144 10.80 -47.65 -0.05
CA LEU A 144 11.90 -46.90 0.53
C LEU A 144 11.70 -46.59 2.03
N GLY A 145 10.63 -47.08 2.66
CA GLY A 145 10.36 -46.90 4.09
C GLY A 145 9.81 -45.54 4.50
N TRP A 146 9.26 -44.77 3.56
CA TRP A 146 8.73 -43.41 3.77
C TRP A 146 7.21 -43.36 3.97
N GLU A 147 6.49 -44.45 3.74
CA GLU A 147 5.02 -44.49 3.77
C GLU A 147 4.43 -43.92 5.07
N ALA A 148 5.01 -44.26 6.23
CA ALA A 148 4.53 -43.80 7.54
C ALA A 148 4.58 -42.28 7.71
N LYS A 149 5.32 -41.56 6.85
CA LYS A 149 5.42 -40.09 6.86
C LYS A 149 4.51 -39.40 5.85
N LEU A 150 3.83 -40.14 4.97
CA LEU A 150 2.79 -39.60 4.08
C LEU A 150 1.44 -39.56 4.80
N LEU A 151 1.39 -38.72 5.84
CA LEU A 151 0.25 -38.52 6.72
C LEU A 151 -0.94 -37.91 5.97
N ASP A 152 -2.14 -38.21 6.47
CA ASP A 152 -3.38 -37.69 5.93
C ASP A 152 -4.01 -36.68 6.89
N PHE A 153 -4.25 -35.47 6.41
CA PHE A 153 -4.82 -34.37 7.19
C PHE A 153 -6.13 -33.94 6.56
N GLY A 154 -7.25 -34.15 7.25
CA GLY A 154 -8.57 -33.74 6.77
C GLY A 154 -8.71 -32.22 6.66
N ILE A 155 -9.48 -31.75 5.69
CA ILE A 155 -9.82 -30.32 5.55
C ILE A 155 -11.01 -30.03 6.50
N PRO A 156 -10.85 -29.16 7.52
CA PRO A 156 -11.89 -28.97 8.54
C PRO A 156 -13.25 -28.52 7.99
N SER A 157 -13.25 -27.78 6.86
CA SER A 157 -14.45 -27.26 6.21
C SER A 157 -15.09 -28.22 5.18
N ASP A 158 -14.43 -29.32 4.81
CA ASP A 158 -14.90 -30.24 3.76
C ASP A 158 -14.68 -31.71 4.20
N PRO A 159 -15.65 -32.28 4.95
CA PRO A 159 -15.58 -33.66 5.43
C PRO A 159 -15.56 -34.65 4.26
N GLY A 160 -14.40 -35.27 4.03
CA GLY A 160 -14.18 -36.21 2.91
C GLY A 160 -12.99 -35.83 2.02
N LYS A 161 -12.46 -34.61 2.19
CA LYS A 161 -11.22 -34.18 1.56
C LYS A 161 -10.08 -34.11 2.55
N SER A 162 -8.87 -34.26 2.03
CA SER A 162 -7.65 -34.08 2.79
C SER A 162 -6.67 -33.20 2.05
N PHE A 163 -5.90 -32.43 2.81
CA PHE A 163 -4.87 -31.55 2.28
C PHE A 163 -3.86 -32.32 1.46
N GLU A 164 -3.56 -31.85 0.24
CA GLU A 164 -2.50 -32.42 -0.56
C GLU A 164 -1.14 -32.22 0.11
N ALA A 165 -0.20 -33.14 -0.10
CA ALA A 165 1.13 -33.00 0.47
C ALA A 165 2.23 -33.61 -0.40
N VAL A 166 3.45 -33.13 -0.21
CA VAL A 166 4.66 -33.71 -0.79
C VAL A 166 5.67 -33.98 0.31
N LEU A 167 6.10 -35.23 0.43
CA LEU A 167 7.22 -35.60 1.29
C LEU A 167 8.52 -35.48 0.50
N ASP A 168 9.50 -34.79 1.09
CA ASP A 168 10.86 -34.70 0.57
C ASP A 168 11.80 -35.47 1.49
N SER A 169 12.33 -36.58 0.99
CA SER A 169 13.21 -37.45 1.78
C SER A 169 14.62 -36.90 1.96
N LEU A 170 15.00 -35.83 1.26
CA LEU A 170 16.31 -35.19 1.45
C LEU A 170 16.29 -34.13 2.55
N SER A 171 15.10 -33.76 3.01
CA SER A 171 14.94 -32.82 4.12
C SER A 171 15.17 -33.51 5.46
N GLY A 172 15.32 -32.72 6.51
CA GLY A 172 15.44 -33.21 7.88
C GLY A 172 15.47 -32.04 8.85
N PHE A 173 15.98 -32.27 10.05
CA PHE A 173 16.26 -31.17 10.97
C PHE A 173 17.64 -31.26 11.59
N VAL A 174 18.24 -30.11 11.86
CA VAL A 174 19.46 -29.96 12.62
C VAL A 174 19.09 -29.72 14.07
N LYS A 175 19.77 -30.39 15.01
CA LYS A 175 19.70 -30.11 16.44
C LYS A 175 20.60 -28.92 16.76
N CYS A 176 20.03 -27.73 16.77
CA CYS A 176 20.80 -26.52 16.57
C CYS A 176 21.68 -26.15 17.77
N SER A 177 21.15 -26.24 18.99
CA SER A 177 21.93 -26.13 20.22
C SER A 177 23.14 -27.08 20.25
N GLU A 178 22.93 -28.39 20.06
CA GLU A 178 24.01 -29.40 20.03
C GLU A 178 25.05 -29.10 18.94
N ALA A 179 24.58 -28.71 17.76
CA ALA A 179 25.45 -28.36 16.64
C ALA A 179 26.29 -27.11 16.92
N CYS A 180 25.71 -26.08 17.55
CA CYS A 180 26.45 -24.88 17.95
C CYS A 180 27.54 -25.22 18.98
N ALA A 181 27.21 -26.00 20.01
CA ALA A 181 28.20 -26.45 20.99
C ALA A 181 29.36 -27.22 20.32
N TYR A 182 29.04 -28.18 19.44
CA TYR A 182 30.06 -28.92 18.68
C TYR A 182 30.93 -28.03 17.79
N LEU A 183 30.31 -27.12 17.03
CA LEU A 183 31.02 -26.25 16.11
C LEU A 183 31.89 -25.23 16.85
N GLN A 184 31.45 -24.73 18.00
CA GLN A 184 32.22 -23.84 18.86
C GLN A 184 33.47 -24.54 19.40
N ASP A 185 33.34 -25.76 19.95
CA ASP A 185 34.50 -26.55 20.41
C ASP A 185 35.49 -26.84 19.28
N LYS A 186 34.96 -27.28 18.12
CA LYS A 186 35.78 -27.52 16.92
C LYS A 186 36.50 -26.24 16.47
N ALA A 187 35.83 -25.09 16.47
CA ALA A 187 36.42 -23.81 16.10
C ALA A 187 37.52 -23.37 17.08
N SER A 188 37.27 -23.50 18.39
CA SER A 188 38.24 -23.23 19.44
C SER A 188 39.49 -24.10 19.28
N SER A 189 39.33 -25.39 18.98
CA SER A 189 40.45 -26.31 18.74
C SER A 189 41.32 -25.93 17.53
N GLN A 190 40.76 -25.18 16.58
CA GLN A 190 41.46 -24.67 15.38
C GLN A 190 42.01 -23.25 15.57
N GLY A 191 41.91 -22.69 16.78
CA GLY A 191 42.45 -21.38 17.14
C GLY A 191 41.56 -20.20 16.76
N VAL A 192 40.24 -20.41 16.62
CA VAL A 192 39.27 -19.30 16.62
C VAL A 192 39.15 -18.77 18.06
N VAL A 193 39.22 -17.45 18.22
CA VAL A 193 39.07 -16.79 19.52
C VAL A 193 37.61 -16.43 19.74
N PHE A 194 37.10 -16.66 20.95
CA PHE A 194 35.71 -16.31 21.32
C PHE A 194 35.70 -15.24 22.41
N ARG A 195 34.77 -14.31 22.30
CA ARG A 195 34.47 -13.26 23.27
C ARG A 195 32.97 -13.26 23.51
N PHE A 196 32.56 -13.61 24.73
CA PHE A 196 31.16 -13.75 25.08
C PHE A 196 30.76 -12.81 26.23
N GLY A 197 29.46 -12.57 26.37
CA GLY A 197 28.88 -11.77 27.44
C GLY A 197 28.60 -10.32 27.07
N GLU A 198 27.81 -9.64 27.90
CA GLU A 198 27.32 -8.26 27.66
C GLU A 198 28.44 -7.20 27.58
N GLU A 199 29.57 -7.44 28.24
CA GLU A 199 30.70 -6.49 28.28
C GLU A 199 31.68 -6.71 27.12
N GLU A 200 32.34 -7.87 27.07
CA GLU A 200 33.38 -8.17 26.06
C GLU A 200 32.82 -8.72 24.74
N GLY A 201 31.63 -9.32 24.75
CA GLY A 201 31.06 -10.04 23.60
C GLY A 201 30.00 -9.27 22.83
N ARG A 202 29.27 -8.35 23.47
CA ARG A 202 28.24 -7.55 22.81
C ARG A 202 28.87 -6.51 21.87
N CYS A 203 28.52 -6.57 20.58
CA CYS A 203 28.86 -5.52 19.62
C CYS A 203 27.95 -4.29 19.80
N ASP A 204 28.49 -3.21 20.35
CA ASP A 204 27.79 -1.94 20.57
C ASP A 204 27.68 -1.12 19.27
N SER A 205 28.79 -0.97 18.54
CA SER A 205 28.83 -0.18 17.30
C SER A 205 29.93 -0.62 16.34
N LEU A 206 29.76 -0.29 15.05
CA LEU A 206 30.80 -0.48 14.04
C LEU A 206 31.80 0.68 14.10
N VAL A 207 33.09 0.37 13.93
CA VAL A 207 34.15 1.37 13.87
C VAL A 207 34.44 1.69 12.41
N LEU A 208 34.29 2.97 12.05
CA LEU A 208 34.47 3.46 10.68
C LEU A 208 35.83 4.15 10.54
N ASP A 209 36.44 4.03 9.36
CA ASP A 209 37.62 4.79 8.98
C ASP A 209 37.25 6.28 8.86
N THR A 210 37.85 7.11 9.72
CA THR A 210 37.64 8.56 9.76
C THR A 210 38.67 9.35 8.95
N GLU A 211 39.73 8.70 8.45
CA GLU A 211 40.81 9.36 7.70
C GLU A 211 40.64 9.26 6.18
N SER A 212 39.84 8.29 5.69
CA SER A 212 39.49 8.19 4.26
C SER A 212 38.40 9.18 3.88
N VAL A 213 38.77 10.42 3.54
CA VAL A 213 37.86 11.41 2.95
C VAL A 213 37.56 11.02 1.49
N SER A 214 36.56 10.17 1.25
CA SER A 214 35.92 10.11 -0.07
C SER A 214 34.93 11.26 -0.20
N ALA A 215 34.81 11.82 -1.41
CA ALA A 215 33.90 12.93 -1.74
C ALA A 215 32.39 12.62 -1.57
N ASP A 216 32.07 11.46 -1.01
CA ASP A 216 30.73 10.96 -0.76
C ASP A 216 30.70 10.47 0.71
N GLU A 217 29.96 11.17 1.58
CA GLU A 217 29.86 10.84 3.02
C GLU A 217 29.27 9.44 3.28
N LYS A 218 28.70 8.80 2.25
CA LYS A 218 27.92 7.56 2.33
C LYS A 218 28.73 6.25 2.19
N ALA A 219 30.06 6.29 2.04
CA ALA A 219 30.87 5.09 1.80
C ALA A 219 32.11 4.99 2.71
N ARG A 220 31.94 5.10 4.03
CA ARG A 220 33.05 4.89 4.99
C ARG A 220 33.31 3.40 5.19
N LYS A 221 34.58 2.99 5.15
CA LYS A 221 35.00 1.61 5.35
C LYS A 221 34.88 1.22 6.83
N VAL A 222 34.29 0.05 7.10
CA VAL A 222 34.30 -0.55 8.45
C VAL A 222 35.69 -1.14 8.71
N ILE A 223 36.28 -0.79 9.85
CA ILE A 223 37.64 -1.19 10.27
C ILE A 223 37.64 -1.97 11.60
N GLY A 224 36.47 -2.32 12.13
CA GLY A 224 36.34 -3.05 13.38
C GLY A 224 34.99 -2.87 14.05
N ILE A 225 34.92 -3.29 15.31
CA ILE A 225 33.76 -3.12 16.20
C ILE A 225 34.18 -2.48 17.52
N LYS A 226 33.20 -1.90 18.22
CA LYS A 226 33.31 -1.48 19.62
C LYS A 226 32.40 -2.37 20.46
N THR A 227 32.94 -2.90 21.55
CA THR A 227 32.22 -3.80 22.48
C THR A 227 31.50 -3.03 23.59
N GLY A 228 30.65 -3.71 24.36
CA GLY A 228 29.82 -3.11 25.42
C GLY A 228 30.62 -2.43 26.53
N ASP A 229 31.82 -2.93 26.83
CA ASP A 229 32.82 -2.34 27.73
C ASP A 229 33.53 -1.09 27.15
N GLY A 230 33.26 -0.76 25.88
CA GLY A 230 33.82 0.38 25.18
C GLY A 230 35.16 0.11 24.47
N VAL A 231 35.67 -1.12 24.50
CA VAL A 231 36.91 -1.51 23.83
C VAL A 231 36.73 -1.59 22.31
N VAL A 232 37.75 -1.18 21.56
CA VAL A 232 37.75 -1.22 20.08
C VAL A 232 38.57 -2.40 19.60
N HIS A 233 37.94 -3.27 18.82
CA HIS A 233 38.55 -4.41 18.16
C HIS A 233 38.67 -4.14 16.65
N LYS A 234 39.89 -3.93 16.17
CA LYS A 234 40.16 -3.68 14.74
C LYS A 234 40.20 -4.98 13.95
N SER A 235 39.75 -4.91 12.70
CA SER A 235 39.79 -6.04 11.76
C SER A 235 39.76 -5.58 10.31
N ASP A 236 40.30 -6.38 9.40
CA ASP A 236 40.20 -6.16 7.95
C ASP A 236 38.77 -6.35 7.44
N THR A 237 38.00 -7.24 8.09
CA THR A 237 36.62 -7.55 7.72
C THR A 237 35.78 -7.84 8.96
N VAL A 238 34.58 -7.26 9.01
CA VAL A 238 33.55 -7.56 10.03
C VAL A 238 32.38 -8.24 9.35
N VAL A 239 31.96 -9.40 9.86
CA VAL A 239 30.76 -10.11 9.43
C VAL A 239 29.75 -10.07 10.57
N ILE A 240 28.55 -9.55 10.30
CA ILE A 240 27.44 -9.54 11.26
C ILE A 240 26.47 -10.66 10.91
N SER A 241 26.30 -11.60 11.83
CA SER A 241 25.40 -12.75 11.74
C SER A 241 24.39 -12.84 12.87
N ASP A 242 24.30 -11.78 13.67
CA ASP A 242 23.43 -11.64 14.84
C ASP A 242 22.29 -10.64 14.60
N ARG A 243 21.19 -10.78 15.34
CA ARG A 243 20.09 -9.82 15.43
C ARG A 243 20.44 -8.61 16.30
N ALA A 244 21.39 -8.71 17.22
CA ALA A 244 21.53 -7.75 18.33
C ALA A 244 22.39 -6.51 18.04
N SER A 245 23.07 -6.42 16.89
CA SER A 245 23.72 -5.14 16.55
C SER A 245 22.65 -4.10 16.25
N SER A 246 22.59 -3.06 17.07
CA SER A 246 21.68 -1.90 17.00
C SER A 246 21.78 -1.07 15.71
N ASN A 247 22.59 -1.52 14.74
CA ASN A 247 22.85 -0.87 13.45
C ASN A 247 22.33 -1.66 12.23
N LEU A 248 21.52 -2.69 12.43
CA LEU A 248 20.82 -3.34 11.31
C LEU A 248 19.68 -2.44 10.81
N HIS A 249 19.89 -1.82 9.66
CA HIS A 249 18.86 -1.05 8.99
C HIS A 249 17.64 -1.92 8.67
N GLN A 250 16.45 -1.32 8.77
CA GLN A 250 15.21 -1.97 8.40
C GLN A 250 15.27 -2.48 6.95
N ALA A 251 14.86 -3.72 6.72
CA ALA A 251 14.85 -4.30 5.38
C ALA A 251 13.62 -3.83 4.59
N TYR A 252 13.87 -3.34 3.38
CA TYR A 252 12.84 -2.95 2.42
C TYR A 252 12.89 -3.88 1.22
N ARG A 253 11.72 -4.35 0.78
CA ARG A 253 11.60 -4.98 -0.53
C ARG A 253 11.43 -3.88 -1.57
N LEU A 254 12.24 -3.93 -2.61
CA LEU A 254 12.19 -2.98 -3.72
C LEU A 254 11.17 -3.43 -4.77
N TYR A 255 10.31 -2.51 -5.18
CA TYR A 255 9.33 -2.69 -6.26
C TYR A 255 9.52 -1.61 -7.33
N ASP A 256 9.12 -1.90 -8.57
CA ASP A 256 9.07 -0.91 -9.63
C ASP A 256 7.72 -0.17 -9.62
N ASP A 257 7.73 1.15 -9.82
CA ASP A 257 6.53 1.96 -10.06
C ASP A 257 6.00 1.79 -11.49
N THR A 258 5.53 0.59 -11.84
CA THR A 258 5.06 0.23 -13.19
C THR A 258 3.90 1.10 -13.71
N ALA A 259 3.06 1.63 -12.82
CA ALA A 259 1.97 2.56 -13.15
C ALA A 259 2.44 4.02 -13.27
N GLY A 260 3.69 4.33 -12.89
CA GLY A 260 4.20 5.69 -12.85
C GLY A 260 3.37 6.61 -11.94
N ALA A 261 2.88 6.09 -10.82
CA ALA A 261 1.93 6.74 -9.93
C ALA A 261 2.58 7.66 -8.88
N PHE A 262 3.87 7.48 -8.60
CA PHE A 262 4.57 8.21 -7.54
C PHE A 262 5.32 9.43 -8.09
N THR A 263 5.33 10.52 -7.30
CA THR A 263 6.22 11.67 -7.54
C THR A 263 7.55 11.41 -6.86
N GLU A 264 7.52 11.07 -5.57
CA GLU A 264 8.69 10.66 -4.78
C GLU A 264 8.39 9.41 -3.96
N VAL A 265 9.44 8.63 -3.69
CA VAL A 265 9.39 7.47 -2.80
C VAL A 265 10.02 7.85 -1.47
N LEU A 266 9.34 7.54 -0.37
CA LEU A 266 9.72 8.03 0.95
C LEU A 266 10.14 6.88 1.87
N LEU A 267 11.12 7.19 2.73
CA LEU A 267 11.47 6.40 3.91
C LEU A 267 11.24 7.25 5.16
N ASP A 268 10.82 6.61 6.25
CA ASP A 268 10.63 7.23 7.55
C ASP A 268 11.97 7.32 8.31
N ASN A 269 12.25 8.47 8.91
CA ASN A 269 13.45 8.71 9.74
C ASN A 269 13.26 8.25 11.20
N ASN A 270 12.06 7.82 11.59
CA ASN A 270 11.63 7.51 12.96
C ASN A 270 11.64 8.71 13.93
N ASP A 271 11.71 9.93 13.41
CA ASP A 271 11.65 11.19 14.18
C ASP A 271 10.45 12.07 13.77
N GLY A 272 9.52 11.52 12.97
CA GLY A 272 8.38 12.24 12.41
C GLY A 272 8.66 12.97 11.09
N THR A 273 9.88 12.88 10.57
CA THR A 273 10.28 13.38 9.25
C THR A 273 10.52 12.25 8.26
N PHE A 274 10.55 12.60 6.98
CA PHE A 274 10.78 11.67 5.88
C PHE A 274 11.96 12.11 5.03
N HIS A 275 12.55 11.16 4.31
CA HIS A 275 13.51 11.46 3.24
C HIS A 275 13.22 10.65 1.98
N VAL A 276 13.68 11.16 0.84
CA VAL A 276 13.51 10.51 -0.46
C VAL A 276 14.45 9.33 -0.61
N LEU A 277 13.92 8.18 -1.04
CA LEU A 277 14.73 7.01 -1.38
C LEU A 277 15.62 7.33 -2.59
N SER A 278 16.94 7.28 -2.39
CA SER A 278 17.93 7.52 -3.45
C SER A 278 18.34 6.25 -4.21
N ALA A 279 17.81 5.08 -3.84
CA ALA A 279 18.12 3.81 -4.48
C ALA A 279 17.28 3.60 -5.75
N LYS A 280 17.91 2.99 -6.76
CA LYS A 280 17.25 2.57 -7.99
C LYS A 280 17.65 1.12 -8.32
N VAL A 281 16.67 0.29 -8.66
CA VAL A 281 16.92 -1.05 -9.20
C VAL A 281 17.61 -0.91 -10.56
N PRO A 282 18.82 -1.50 -10.75
CA PRO A 282 19.49 -1.46 -12.04
C PRO A 282 18.60 -2.01 -13.16
N GLY A 283 18.48 -1.26 -14.25
CA GLY A 283 17.64 -1.63 -15.39
C GLY A 283 16.15 -1.26 -15.25
N SER A 284 15.70 -0.77 -14.09
CA SER A 284 14.32 -0.28 -13.94
C SER A 284 14.09 1.00 -14.73
N ALA A 285 12.99 1.02 -15.49
CA ALA A 285 12.55 2.17 -16.27
C ALA A 285 11.82 3.22 -15.41
N THR A 286 11.41 2.86 -14.19
CA THR A 286 10.55 3.65 -13.32
C THR A 286 11.22 3.96 -11.99
N LEU A 287 10.54 4.68 -11.11
CA LEU A 287 10.99 4.84 -9.73
C LEU A 287 11.02 3.47 -9.03
N THR A 288 11.97 3.32 -8.11
CA THR A 288 12.05 2.17 -7.22
C THR A 288 11.39 2.53 -5.89
N ILE A 289 10.46 1.70 -5.46
CA ILE A 289 9.69 1.88 -4.23
C ILE A 289 10.24 0.96 -3.16
N GLY A 290 10.75 1.54 -2.07
CA GLY A 290 11.17 0.79 -0.88
C GLY A 290 9.96 0.49 0.00
N VAL A 291 9.60 -0.79 0.09
CA VAL A 291 8.42 -1.21 0.87
C VAL A 291 8.86 -2.02 2.10
N PRO A 292 8.58 -1.54 3.32
CA PRO A 292 9.01 -2.25 4.52
C PRO A 292 8.18 -3.53 4.74
N SER A 293 8.79 -4.48 5.44
CA SER A 293 8.07 -5.67 5.91
C SER A 293 7.03 -5.30 6.96
N ARG A 294 5.86 -5.93 6.91
CA ARG A 294 4.84 -5.77 7.96
C ARG A 294 5.25 -6.41 9.29
N LEU A 295 6.22 -7.32 9.28
CA LEU A 295 6.68 -8.04 10.48
C LEU A 295 7.33 -7.12 11.53
N TYR A 296 7.68 -5.89 11.18
CA TYR A 296 8.20 -4.91 12.13
C TYR A 296 7.09 -4.21 12.95
N TYR A 297 5.82 -4.49 12.64
CA TYR A 297 4.69 -3.72 13.15
C TYR A 297 3.62 -4.66 13.72
N GLU A 298 3.20 -4.37 14.94
CA GLU A 298 2.10 -5.08 15.59
C GLU A 298 1.00 -4.06 15.91
N PRO A 299 -0.21 -4.21 15.32
CA PRO A 299 -1.34 -3.32 15.61
C PRO A 299 -1.70 -3.34 17.10
N SER A 300 -1.79 -2.16 17.69
CA SER A 300 -2.29 -1.97 19.05
C SER A 300 -3.51 -1.05 19.06
N ARG A 301 -4.11 -0.84 20.24
CA ARG A 301 -5.20 0.12 20.39
C ARG A 301 -4.76 1.56 20.07
N GLU A 302 -3.53 1.91 20.43
CA GLU A 302 -2.91 3.22 20.22
C GLU A 302 -2.40 3.39 18.79
N LYS A 303 -1.93 2.29 18.17
CA LYS A 303 -1.46 2.26 16.77
C LYS A 303 -2.30 1.29 15.93
N PRO A 304 -3.59 1.59 15.68
CA PRO A 304 -4.49 0.68 14.97
C PRO A 304 -4.15 0.50 13.49
N LEU A 305 -3.27 1.35 12.93
CA LEU A 305 -2.79 1.29 11.56
C LEU A 305 -1.34 0.80 11.46
N ALA A 306 -0.75 0.24 12.53
CA ALA A 306 0.61 -0.29 12.47
C ALA A 306 0.76 -1.30 11.32
N GLY A 307 1.72 -1.06 10.41
CA GLY A 307 1.96 -1.92 9.24
C GLY A 307 1.06 -1.65 8.04
N VAL A 308 0.09 -0.74 8.14
CA VAL A 308 -0.72 -0.27 7.01
C VAL A 308 0.11 0.68 6.17
N ARG A 309 0.24 0.39 4.87
CA ARG A 309 1.06 1.16 3.94
C ARG A 309 0.19 2.09 3.12
N ILE A 310 0.44 3.39 3.25
CA ILE A 310 -0.28 4.45 2.56
C ILE A 310 0.65 5.26 1.66
N ALA A 311 0.07 5.87 0.65
CA ALA A 311 0.73 6.89 -0.16
C ALA A 311 -0.12 8.16 -0.18
N VAL A 312 0.52 9.32 -0.34
CA VAL A 312 -0.11 10.62 -0.09
C VAL A 312 -0.01 11.50 -1.33
N LYS A 313 -1.11 12.06 -1.81
CA LYS A 313 -1.11 13.02 -2.93
C LYS A 313 -0.13 14.17 -2.68
N ASP A 314 0.61 14.59 -3.70
CA ASP A 314 1.67 15.59 -3.58
C ASP A 314 1.18 17.06 -3.49
N ILE A 315 0.27 17.30 -2.54
CA ILE A 315 -0.25 18.61 -2.10
C ILE A 315 -0.31 18.74 -0.58
N PHE A 316 -0.10 17.63 0.15
CA PHE A 316 0.02 17.60 1.59
C PHE A 316 1.48 17.86 1.95
N SER A 317 1.73 18.79 2.85
CA SER A 317 3.07 18.99 3.39
C SER A 317 3.46 17.81 4.28
N LEU A 318 4.66 17.27 4.05
CA LEU A 318 5.30 16.23 4.86
C LEU A 318 6.67 16.76 5.33
N ALA A 319 6.96 16.67 6.63
CA ALA A 319 8.21 17.18 7.17
C ALA A 319 9.42 16.49 6.54
N GLY A 320 10.38 17.28 6.05
CA GLY A 320 11.58 16.82 5.34
C GLY A 320 11.41 16.68 3.83
N ILE A 321 10.19 16.81 3.28
CA ILE A 321 9.90 16.54 1.87
C ILE A 321 9.49 17.79 1.12
N GLN A 322 10.02 17.91 -0.11
CA GLN A 322 9.70 18.98 -1.04
C GLN A 322 8.41 18.63 -1.80
N GLN A 323 7.46 19.55 -1.80
CA GLN A 323 6.14 19.36 -2.40
C GLN A 323 6.09 19.97 -3.80
N SER A 324 5.62 19.24 -4.81
CA SER A 324 5.58 19.79 -6.19
C SER A 324 4.25 20.46 -6.56
N ASN A 325 3.13 20.08 -5.94
CA ASN A 325 1.79 20.48 -6.38
C ASN A 325 1.50 20.16 -7.86
N GLY A 326 2.21 19.19 -8.45
CA GLY A 326 2.14 18.88 -9.88
C GLY A 326 2.77 19.97 -10.78
N ASN A 327 3.64 20.84 -10.24
CA ASN A 327 4.31 21.90 -10.98
C ASN A 327 5.82 21.92 -10.71
N ARG A 328 6.63 21.85 -11.76
CA ARG A 328 8.10 21.78 -11.63
C ARG A 328 8.71 23.08 -11.13
N ALA A 329 8.14 24.22 -11.53
CA ALA A 329 8.60 25.53 -11.08
C ALA A 329 8.31 25.75 -9.59
N TRP A 330 7.18 25.25 -9.08
CA TRP A 330 6.86 25.22 -7.66
C TRP A 330 7.86 24.36 -6.90
N TYR A 331 8.10 23.12 -7.39
CA TYR A 331 9.06 22.21 -6.79
C TYR A 331 10.43 22.89 -6.64
N HIS A 332 10.97 23.54 -7.68
CA HIS A 332 12.28 24.19 -7.60
C HIS A 332 12.31 25.51 -6.81
N LEU A 333 11.15 26.14 -6.56
CA LEU A 333 11.07 27.42 -5.88
C LEU A 333 11.08 27.27 -4.36
N TYR A 334 10.29 26.34 -3.82
CA TYR A 334 10.09 26.21 -2.38
C TYR A 334 10.96 25.10 -1.78
N PRO A 335 11.55 25.30 -0.58
CA PRO A 335 12.34 24.27 0.09
C PRO A 335 11.46 23.11 0.61
N PRO A 336 12.08 22.02 1.11
CA PRO A 336 11.35 20.99 1.85
C PRO A 336 10.49 21.55 2.98
N ASN A 337 9.33 20.93 3.22
CA ASN A 337 8.43 21.36 4.29
C ASN A 337 9.03 21.03 5.66
N ASN A 338 8.79 21.91 6.63
CA ASN A 338 9.24 21.70 8.01
C ASN A 338 8.20 20.96 8.89
N VAL A 339 6.99 20.75 8.38
CA VAL A 339 5.87 20.19 9.16
C VAL A 339 5.04 19.25 8.30
N THR A 340 4.51 18.21 8.93
CA THR A 340 3.49 17.31 8.37
C THR A 340 2.11 17.84 8.75
N GLY A 341 1.21 18.03 7.77
CA GLY A 341 -0.13 18.57 8.02
C GLY A 341 -1.01 17.65 8.88
N THR A 342 -1.96 18.22 9.64
CA THR A 342 -2.76 17.50 10.67
C THR A 342 -3.40 16.21 10.16
N ALA A 343 -3.98 16.22 8.95
CA ALA A 343 -4.65 15.05 8.40
C ALA A 343 -3.71 13.85 8.22
N ILE A 344 -2.47 14.09 7.80
CA ILE A 344 -1.47 13.03 7.61
C ILE A 344 -0.82 12.66 8.95
N SER A 345 -0.53 13.64 9.81
CA SER A 345 0.05 13.39 11.14
C SER A 345 -0.80 12.42 11.96
N ARG A 346 -2.14 12.55 11.92
CA ARG A 346 -3.05 11.60 12.60
C ARG A 346 -2.92 10.15 12.11
N LEU A 347 -2.67 9.94 10.81
CA LEU A 347 -2.45 8.60 10.27
C LEU A 347 -1.11 8.03 10.71
N VAL A 348 -0.05 8.84 10.68
CA VAL A 348 1.30 8.47 11.10
C VAL A 348 1.32 8.15 12.61
N GLU A 349 0.67 8.98 13.43
CA GLU A 349 0.49 8.75 14.87
C GLU A 349 -0.25 7.44 15.15
N ALA A 350 -1.26 7.11 14.34
CA ALA A 350 -1.96 5.82 14.40
C ALA A 350 -1.14 4.62 13.86
N GLY A 351 0.10 4.83 13.41
CA GLY A 351 1.04 3.80 12.99
C GLY A 351 1.08 3.51 11.48
N ALA A 352 0.39 4.30 10.65
CA ALA A 352 0.44 4.14 9.20
C ALA A 352 1.81 4.52 8.64
N ILE A 353 2.25 3.80 7.61
CA ILE A 353 3.56 3.97 6.98
C ILE A 353 3.38 4.70 5.65
N VAL A 354 3.97 5.88 5.50
CA VAL A 354 3.96 6.64 4.25
C VAL A 354 5.09 6.15 3.35
N VAL A 355 4.75 5.52 2.23
CA VAL A 355 5.74 4.92 1.29
C VAL A 355 6.15 5.88 0.16
N GLY A 356 5.43 6.98 -0.02
CA GLY A 356 5.66 7.87 -1.15
C GLY A 356 4.63 8.98 -1.31
N THR A 357 4.99 10.01 -2.07
CA THR A 357 4.06 11.01 -2.58
C THR A 357 3.54 10.62 -3.96
N GLN A 358 2.28 10.94 -4.26
CA GLN A 358 1.60 10.51 -5.48
C GLN A 358 1.36 11.67 -6.43
N LYS A 359 1.46 11.35 -7.72
CA LYS A 359 1.16 12.29 -8.80
C LYS A 359 -0.27 12.77 -8.74
N LEU A 360 -0.44 14.03 -9.13
CA LEU A 360 -1.71 14.71 -9.31
C LEU A 360 -1.66 15.57 -10.56
N SER A 361 -2.83 15.95 -11.06
CA SER A 361 -2.90 17.03 -12.04
C SER A 361 -2.59 18.36 -11.38
N GLN A 362 -2.06 19.29 -12.17
CA GLN A 362 -1.41 20.48 -11.64
C GLN A 362 -2.34 21.34 -10.78
N PHE A 363 -1.87 21.73 -9.59
CA PHE A 363 -2.62 22.49 -8.59
C PHE A 363 -3.99 21.89 -8.24
N ALA A 364 -4.08 20.56 -8.28
CA ALA A 364 -5.30 19.79 -8.06
C ALA A 364 -6.46 20.11 -9.03
N THR A 365 -6.18 20.80 -10.14
CA THR A 365 -7.16 21.19 -11.16
C THR A 365 -7.49 20.02 -12.09
N SER A 366 -8.71 19.90 -12.60
CA SER A 366 -9.06 18.82 -13.53
C SER A 366 -8.29 18.94 -14.86
N GLU A 367 -7.63 17.86 -15.24
CA GLU A 367 -6.82 17.71 -16.46
C GLU A 367 -7.07 16.32 -17.07
N VAL A 368 -6.93 16.21 -18.39
CA VAL A 368 -7.13 14.98 -19.15
C VAL A 368 -5.79 14.49 -19.72
N ALA A 369 -5.50 13.20 -19.56
CA ALA A 369 -4.27 12.59 -20.09
C ALA A 369 -4.36 12.38 -21.62
N THR A 370 -3.30 12.52 -22.41
CA THR A 370 -1.97 13.13 -22.17
C THR A 370 -1.89 14.61 -22.60
N VAL A 371 -3.03 15.24 -22.86
CA VAL A 371 -3.13 16.57 -23.48
C VAL A 371 -2.66 17.67 -22.53
N ASP A 372 -3.23 17.70 -21.33
CA ASP A 372 -3.03 18.82 -20.40
C ASP A 372 -1.78 18.66 -19.52
N TRP A 373 -1.27 17.44 -19.37
CA TRP A 373 -0.24 17.06 -18.39
C TRP A 373 1.18 17.27 -18.93
N VAL A 374 1.70 18.50 -18.82
CA VAL A 374 3.03 18.86 -19.36
C VAL A 374 4.16 18.68 -18.34
N ASP A 375 3.98 19.15 -17.09
CA ASP A 375 5.06 19.12 -16.09
C ASP A 375 5.36 17.71 -15.57
N TYR A 376 4.33 17.00 -15.11
CA TYR A 376 4.40 15.61 -14.69
C TYR A 376 3.41 14.82 -15.55
N HIS A 377 3.82 13.67 -16.07
CA HIS A 377 2.90 12.85 -16.87
C HIS A 377 1.89 12.13 -15.98
N SER A 378 0.65 12.07 -16.46
CA SER A 378 -0.43 11.29 -15.83
C SER A 378 -0.03 9.81 -15.65
N PRO A 379 -0.34 9.18 -14.51
CA PRO A 379 -0.15 7.74 -14.27
C PRO A 379 -0.87 6.84 -15.29
N PHE A 380 -0.60 5.54 -15.26
CA PHE A 380 -1.33 4.53 -16.04
C PHE A 380 -2.40 3.86 -15.18
N ASN A 381 -3.63 3.83 -15.67
CA ASN A 381 -4.72 3.09 -15.04
C ASN A 381 -4.59 1.60 -15.43
N PRO A 382 -4.48 0.67 -14.47
CA PRO A 382 -4.31 -0.76 -14.75
C PRO A 382 -5.62 -1.47 -15.17
N ARG A 383 -6.73 -0.73 -15.31
CA ARG A 383 -8.00 -1.25 -15.81
C ARG A 383 -8.11 -1.09 -17.32
N GLY A 384 -8.99 -1.87 -17.93
CA GLY A 384 -9.11 -1.93 -19.38
C GLY A 384 -7.81 -2.40 -20.03
N ASP A 385 -7.39 -1.68 -21.06
CA ASP A 385 -6.17 -1.94 -21.84
C ASP A 385 -4.87 -1.40 -21.20
N GLY A 386 -4.92 -0.84 -19.99
CA GLY A 386 -3.77 -0.17 -19.36
C GLY A 386 -3.54 1.26 -19.85
N TYR A 387 -4.32 1.75 -20.82
CA TYR A 387 -4.20 3.07 -21.44
C TYR A 387 -5.40 3.98 -21.18
N GLN A 388 -6.28 3.59 -20.24
CA GLN A 388 -7.37 4.46 -19.77
C GLN A 388 -6.84 5.67 -19.00
N ASP A 389 -7.53 6.80 -19.11
CA ASP A 389 -7.32 7.94 -18.24
C ASP A 389 -7.60 7.53 -16.78
N PRO A 390 -6.65 7.71 -15.84
CA PRO A 390 -6.85 7.41 -14.41
C PRO A 390 -7.77 8.42 -13.70
N SER A 391 -8.30 9.40 -14.44
CA SER A 391 -9.02 10.58 -13.97
C SER A 391 -8.16 11.48 -13.08
N SER A 392 -8.61 12.70 -12.83
CA SER A 392 -7.92 13.72 -12.05
C SER A 392 -8.80 14.26 -10.90
N SER A 393 -8.24 14.89 -9.86
CA SER A 393 -6.82 15.21 -9.67
C SER A 393 -6.02 14.24 -8.80
N SER A 394 -6.65 13.29 -8.10
CA SER A 394 -5.90 12.27 -7.32
C SER A 394 -5.56 11.05 -8.19
N SER A 395 -4.93 11.30 -9.34
CA SER A 395 -4.68 10.30 -10.38
C SER A 395 -3.73 9.20 -9.92
N GLY A 396 -2.63 9.57 -9.26
CA GLY A 396 -1.67 8.62 -8.70
C GLY A 396 -2.27 7.78 -7.59
N ALA A 397 -3.21 8.35 -6.82
CA ALA A 397 -3.93 7.64 -5.76
C ALA A 397 -4.79 6.50 -6.32
N GLY A 398 -5.63 6.78 -7.33
CA GLY A 398 -6.43 5.75 -7.98
C GLY A 398 -5.58 4.69 -8.69
N ALA A 399 -4.62 5.12 -9.50
CA ALA A 399 -3.77 4.22 -10.28
C ALA A 399 -2.92 3.28 -9.40
N SER A 400 -2.29 3.80 -8.34
CA SER A 400 -1.44 2.98 -7.46
C SER A 400 -2.25 1.98 -6.61
N VAL A 401 -3.40 2.39 -6.07
CA VAL A 401 -4.29 1.48 -5.32
C VAL A 401 -4.89 0.43 -6.26
N ALA A 402 -5.11 0.73 -7.54
CA ALA A 402 -5.51 -0.31 -8.48
C ALA A 402 -4.34 -1.17 -8.94
N SER A 403 -3.07 -0.73 -8.86
CA SER A 403 -1.93 -1.45 -9.45
C SER A 403 -1.14 -2.31 -8.46
N TYR A 404 -1.09 -1.90 -7.19
CA TYR A 404 -0.12 -2.44 -6.23
C TYR A 404 -0.78 -3.14 -5.06
N SER A 405 -0.62 -4.46 -4.98
CA SER A 405 -1.19 -5.28 -3.90
C SER A 405 -0.50 -5.03 -2.56
N TRP A 406 0.73 -4.52 -2.59
CA TRP A 406 1.46 -4.13 -1.40
C TRP A 406 1.01 -2.76 -0.85
N LEU A 407 0.36 -1.91 -1.64
CA LEU A 407 -0.19 -0.63 -1.17
C LEU A 407 -1.61 -0.85 -0.66
N ASP A 408 -1.89 -0.40 0.57
CA ASP A 408 -3.17 -0.69 1.22
C ASP A 408 -4.22 0.40 0.96
N ALA A 409 -3.80 1.67 0.94
CA ALA A 409 -4.66 2.79 0.60
C ALA A 409 -3.85 4.00 0.10
N ALA A 410 -4.56 4.99 -0.42
CA ALA A 410 -4.00 6.27 -0.81
C ALA A 410 -4.83 7.42 -0.24
N VAL A 411 -4.16 8.52 0.09
CA VAL A 411 -4.78 9.75 0.60
C VAL A 411 -4.76 10.81 -0.50
N GLY A 412 -5.90 11.44 -0.75
CA GLY A 412 -6.02 12.52 -1.72
C GLY A 412 -7.00 13.60 -1.28
N THR A 413 -7.45 14.41 -2.23
CA THR A 413 -8.43 15.48 -1.97
C THR A 413 -9.55 15.46 -3.00
N ASP A 414 -10.74 15.90 -2.59
CA ASP A 414 -11.93 16.06 -3.42
C ASP A 414 -12.49 17.47 -3.26
N THR A 415 -12.29 18.31 -4.27
CA THR A 415 -12.94 19.63 -4.40
C THR A 415 -14.20 19.54 -5.26
N GLY A 416 -14.16 18.68 -6.28
CA GLY A 416 -15.24 18.52 -7.25
C GLY A 416 -15.45 17.10 -7.78
N GLY A 417 -14.79 16.09 -7.20
CA GLY A 417 -14.75 14.73 -7.74
C GLY A 417 -13.35 14.14 -7.78
N SER A 418 -12.34 14.84 -7.26
CA SER A 418 -10.94 14.44 -7.38
C SER A 418 -10.56 13.19 -6.57
N ILE A 419 -11.43 12.64 -5.73
CA ILE A 419 -11.34 11.27 -5.20
C ILE A 419 -12.32 10.37 -5.96
N ARG A 420 -13.56 10.82 -6.09
CA ARG A 420 -14.67 10.01 -6.61
C ARG A 420 -14.47 9.59 -8.07
N SER A 421 -14.00 10.49 -8.94
CA SER A 421 -13.74 10.17 -10.34
C SER A 421 -12.56 9.21 -10.51
N PRO A 422 -11.37 9.41 -9.87
CA PRO A 422 -10.33 8.38 -9.85
C PRO A 422 -10.78 7.05 -9.27
N ALA A 423 -11.56 7.04 -8.18
CA ALA A 423 -12.10 5.80 -7.62
C ALA A 423 -12.99 5.05 -8.62
N GLY A 424 -13.89 5.77 -9.29
CA GLY A 424 -14.80 5.20 -10.28
C GLY A 424 -14.12 4.63 -11.52
N VAL A 425 -13.07 5.28 -12.06
CA VAL A 425 -12.37 4.76 -13.26
C VAL A 425 -11.32 3.70 -12.96
N ASN A 426 -10.79 3.66 -11.73
CA ASN A 426 -9.82 2.64 -11.31
C ASN A 426 -10.52 1.47 -10.59
N GLY A 427 -11.83 1.54 -10.37
CA GLY A 427 -12.60 0.45 -9.78
C GLY A 427 -12.19 0.15 -8.35
N VAL A 428 -12.18 1.18 -7.49
CA VAL A 428 -11.84 1.08 -6.07
C VAL A 428 -12.82 1.90 -5.24
N PHE A 429 -12.88 1.64 -3.93
CA PHE A 429 -13.65 2.51 -3.03
C PHE A 429 -12.99 3.88 -2.93
N GLY A 430 -13.81 4.93 -2.79
CA GLY A 430 -13.29 6.26 -2.45
C GLY A 430 -14.34 7.20 -1.86
N ASN A 431 -13.92 8.07 -0.95
CA ASN A 431 -14.83 8.98 -0.24
C ASN A 431 -14.47 10.45 -0.42
N ARG A 432 -15.51 11.26 -0.66
CA ARG A 432 -15.56 12.65 -0.22
C ARG A 432 -16.27 12.65 1.15
N PRO A 433 -15.60 12.95 2.27
CA PRO A 433 -16.28 13.01 3.55
C PRO A 433 -17.11 14.28 3.70
N SER A 434 -17.83 14.39 4.82
CA SER A 434 -18.46 15.62 5.26
C SER A 434 -17.47 16.79 5.25
N HIS A 435 -17.88 17.90 4.64
CA HIS A 435 -17.02 19.09 4.56
C HIS A 435 -16.72 19.65 5.95
N GLY A 436 -15.43 19.83 6.25
CA GLY A 436 -14.92 20.31 7.53
C GLY A 436 -14.67 19.23 8.60
N ILE A 437 -14.75 17.93 8.26
CA ILE A 437 -14.57 16.85 9.25
C ILE A 437 -13.16 16.81 9.87
N VAL A 438 -12.14 17.28 9.14
CA VAL A 438 -10.74 17.37 9.59
C VAL A 438 -10.10 18.63 9.01
N SER A 439 -9.10 19.17 9.73
CA SER A 439 -8.31 20.31 9.27
C SER A 439 -7.52 19.96 8.01
N LEU A 440 -7.46 20.92 7.08
CA LEU A 440 -6.64 20.90 5.87
C LEU A 440 -5.51 21.94 5.96
N ASP A 441 -5.00 22.18 7.17
CA ASP A 441 -3.77 22.92 7.40
C ASP A 441 -2.60 22.23 6.67
N HIS A 442 -1.72 23.05 6.11
CA HIS A 442 -0.58 22.56 5.33
C HIS A 442 -0.98 21.63 4.17
N VAL A 443 -2.14 21.90 3.56
CA VAL A 443 -2.56 21.33 2.29
C VAL A 443 -2.76 22.47 1.29
N MET A 444 -2.17 22.35 0.10
CA MET A 444 -2.34 23.39 -0.93
C MET A 444 -3.81 23.45 -1.37
N PRO A 445 -4.50 24.60 -1.20
CA PRO A 445 -5.94 24.69 -1.44
C PRO A 445 -6.26 24.83 -2.93
N LEU A 446 -7.40 24.26 -3.36
CA LEU A 446 -8.04 24.58 -4.64
C LEU A 446 -9.21 25.53 -4.42
N SER A 447 -10.10 25.20 -3.50
CA SER A 447 -11.19 26.07 -3.06
C SER A 447 -11.63 25.64 -1.67
N GLN A 448 -11.16 26.35 -0.64
CA GLN A 448 -11.47 26.08 0.77
C GLN A 448 -12.96 25.78 1.09
N PRO A 449 -13.96 26.49 0.52
CA PRO A 449 -15.38 26.18 0.80
C PRO A 449 -15.86 24.83 0.24
N LEU A 450 -15.04 24.15 -0.57
CA LEU A 450 -15.35 22.90 -1.26
C LEU A 450 -14.36 21.76 -0.94
N ASP A 451 -13.13 22.09 -0.57
CA ASP A 451 -12.03 21.14 -0.38
C ASP A 451 -12.29 20.15 0.77
N THR A 452 -12.02 18.88 0.51
CA THR A 452 -12.07 17.78 1.50
C THR A 452 -10.90 16.84 1.27
N VAL A 453 -10.44 16.15 2.32
CA VAL A 453 -9.49 15.02 2.22
C VAL A 453 -10.25 13.71 2.19
N GLY A 454 -9.79 12.77 1.37
CA GLY A 454 -10.44 11.46 1.23
C GLY A 454 -9.44 10.36 0.97
N PHE A 455 -9.95 9.14 0.94
CA PHE A 455 -9.15 7.93 0.71
C PHE A 455 -9.57 7.26 -0.59
N LEU A 456 -8.63 6.51 -1.17
CA LEU A 456 -8.91 5.43 -2.11
C LEU A 456 -8.38 4.13 -1.51
N ALA A 457 -9.20 3.08 -1.51
CA ALA A 457 -8.88 1.80 -0.88
C ALA A 457 -9.61 0.64 -1.58
N ARG A 458 -9.11 -0.58 -1.38
CA ARG A 458 -9.77 -1.81 -1.84
C ARG A 458 -10.57 -2.48 -0.72
N ASP A 459 -10.02 -2.53 0.49
CA ASP A 459 -10.67 -3.16 1.64
C ASP A 459 -11.58 -2.15 2.39
N PRO A 460 -12.91 -2.38 2.46
CA PRO A 460 -13.84 -1.48 3.16
C PRO A 460 -13.61 -1.44 4.68
N ALA A 461 -13.14 -2.53 5.29
CA ALA A 461 -12.87 -2.57 6.73
C ALA A 461 -11.65 -1.71 7.10
N LEU A 462 -10.55 -1.83 6.33
CA LEU A 462 -9.41 -0.94 6.45
C LEU A 462 -9.79 0.51 6.14
N TRP A 463 -10.62 0.72 5.12
CA TRP A 463 -11.09 2.05 4.74
C TRP A 463 -11.85 2.75 5.87
N ASN A 464 -12.71 2.04 6.61
CA ASN A 464 -13.32 2.56 7.84
C ASN A 464 -12.27 2.90 8.92
N LYS A 465 -11.26 2.05 9.14
CA LYS A 465 -10.19 2.31 10.13
C LYS A 465 -9.37 3.56 9.81
N LEU A 466 -9.05 3.77 8.53
CA LEU A 466 -8.35 4.97 8.05
C LEU A 466 -9.16 6.24 8.33
N GLN A 467 -10.46 6.20 8.04
CA GLN A 467 -11.38 7.30 8.33
C GLN A 467 -11.47 7.58 9.83
N ALA A 468 -11.65 6.55 10.65
CA ALA A 468 -11.69 6.69 12.11
C ALA A 468 -10.40 7.32 12.66
N ALA A 469 -9.24 6.91 12.17
CA ALA A 469 -7.94 7.46 12.59
C ALA A 469 -7.76 8.93 12.19
N MET A 470 -8.02 9.29 10.93
CA MET A 470 -7.82 10.65 10.43
C MET A 470 -8.87 11.64 10.96
N TYR A 471 -10.14 11.26 10.92
CA TYR A 471 -11.23 12.17 11.26
C TYR A 471 -11.45 12.28 12.77
N GLY A 472 -11.06 11.25 13.53
CA GLY A 472 -11.06 11.26 14.99
C GLY A 472 -12.46 11.47 15.55
N GLN A 473 -12.59 12.41 16.51
CA GLN A 473 -13.84 12.65 17.23
C GLN A 473 -15.01 13.14 16.36
N ASN A 474 -14.73 13.64 15.16
CA ASN A 474 -15.77 14.08 14.23
C ASN A 474 -16.34 12.92 13.38
N TYR A 475 -15.89 11.68 13.61
CA TYR A 475 -16.33 10.49 12.89
C TYR A 475 -16.96 9.46 13.82
N THR A 476 -18.22 9.15 13.58
CA THR A 476 -18.94 8.10 14.30
C THR A 476 -18.78 6.76 13.58
N SER A 477 -17.80 5.96 13.97
CA SER A 477 -17.64 4.62 13.39
C SER A 477 -18.75 3.67 13.86
N LEU A 478 -19.37 2.96 12.91
CA LEU A 478 -20.40 1.94 13.17
C LEU A 478 -19.86 0.51 12.96
N ALA A 479 -18.55 0.32 12.89
CA ALA A 479 -17.91 -0.97 12.59
C ALA A 479 -18.22 -2.10 13.58
N SER A 480 -18.62 -1.76 14.82
CA SER A 480 -19.01 -2.74 15.85
C SER A 480 -20.47 -2.59 16.30
N LEU A 481 -21.26 -1.81 15.57
CA LEU A 481 -22.66 -1.53 15.85
C LEU A 481 -23.56 -2.07 14.72
N GLN A 482 -24.83 -2.26 15.02
CA GLN A 482 -25.85 -2.60 14.02
C GLN A 482 -26.53 -1.30 13.56
N PRO A 483 -26.19 -0.78 12.36
CA PRO A 483 -26.79 0.44 11.84
C PRO A 483 -28.27 0.23 11.47
N LYS A 484 -29.04 1.31 11.49
CA LYS A 484 -30.39 1.38 10.94
C LYS A 484 -30.33 2.12 9.60
N TYR A 485 -30.15 1.38 8.52
CA TYR A 485 -30.04 2.02 7.21
C TYR A 485 -31.33 2.73 6.80
N PRO A 486 -31.25 3.93 6.19
CA PRO A 486 -32.43 4.61 5.67
C PRO A 486 -33.15 3.76 4.61
N THR A 487 -34.46 3.63 4.74
CA THR A 487 -35.31 2.86 3.80
C THR A 487 -35.70 3.65 2.55
N ASN A 488 -35.52 4.97 2.57
CA ASN A 488 -35.79 5.85 1.44
C ASN A 488 -34.53 5.99 0.57
N ILE A 489 -34.50 5.31 -0.58
CA ILE A 489 -33.42 5.40 -1.56
C ILE A 489 -33.90 6.25 -2.74
N MET A 490 -33.14 7.30 -3.05
CA MET A 490 -33.45 8.23 -4.13
C MET A 490 -32.38 8.15 -5.21
N THR A 491 -32.75 8.03 -6.47
CA THR A 491 -31.82 8.03 -7.60
C THR A 491 -31.85 9.37 -8.32
N VAL A 492 -30.69 9.95 -8.63
CA VAL A 492 -30.56 11.25 -9.32
C VAL A 492 -29.74 11.07 -10.60
N MET A 493 -30.28 11.53 -11.74
CA MET A 493 -29.66 11.41 -13.07
C MET A 493 -29.17 9.97 -13.34
N TYR A 494 -29.99 8.99 -12.95
CA TYR A 494 -29.64 7.57 -12.98
C TYR A 494 -29.91 6.97 -14.37
N PRO A 495 -29.01 6.16 -14.93
CA PRO A 495 -29.23 5.54 -16.22
C PRO A 495 -30.37 4.52 -16.14
N ASN A 496 -31.09 4.36 -17.25
CA ASN A 496 -32.04 3.26 -17.41
C ASN A 496 -31.28 1.93 -17.66
N SER A 497 -32.00 0.82 -17.69
CA SER A 497 -31.44 -0.51 -17.96
C SER A 497 -31.21 -0.81 -19.45
N SER A 498 -31.07 0.20 -20.33
CA SER A 498 -30.85 -0.05 -21.77
C SER A 498 -29.38 -0.33 -22.13
N THR A 499 -28.48 -0.29 -21.15
CA THR A 499 -27.04 -0.53 -21.30
C THR A 499 -26.59 -1.47 -20.19
N GLU A 500 -25.53 -2.25 -20.42
CA GLU A 500 -24.97 -3.18 -19.43
C GLU A 500 -24.62 -2.45 -18.10
N ALA A 501 -24.01 -1.27 -18.20
CA ALA A 501 -23.72 -0.44 -17.02
C ALA A 501 -25.00 0.04 -16.30
N GLY A 502 -26.03 0.39 -17.07
CA GLY A 502 -27.33 0.76 -16.54
C GLY A 502 -28.04 -0.40 -15.84
N GLU A 503 -27.95 -1.62 -16.38
CA GLU A 503 -28.43 -2.84 -15.73
C GLU A 503 -27.72 -3.10 -14.40
N LEU A 504 -26.38 -3.05 -14.38
CA LEU A 504 -25.60 -3.21 -13.15
C LEU A 504 -26.00 -2.21 -12.06
N LEU A 505 -26.13 -0.93 -12.43
CA LEU A 505 -26.52 0.14 -11.50
C LEU A 505 -27.95 -0.05 -10.97
N ASN A 506 -28.92 -0.38 -11.83
CA ASN A 506 -30.30 -0.62 -11.39
C ASN A 506 -30.43 -1.90 -10.55
N ASN A 507 -29.66 -2.94 -10.87
CA ASN A 507 -29.58 -4.17 -10.07
C ASN A 507 -29.01 -3.88 -8.68
N PHE A 508 -27.95 -3.06 -8.59
CA PHE A 508 -27.41 -2.61 -7.32
C PHE A 508 -28.45 -1.82 -6.51
N ALA A 509 -29.13 -0.84 -7.11
CA ALA A 509 -30.16 -0.05 -6.42
C ALA A 509 -31.29 -0.93 -5.90
N ALA A 510 -31.74 -1.93 -6.68
CA ALA A 510 -32.75 -2.88 -6.26
C ALA A 510 -32.26 -3.83 -5.16
N ALA A 511 -31.00 -4.28 -5.21
CA ALA A 511 -30.40 -5.11 -4.18
C ALA A 511 -30.25 -4.34 -2.86
N LEU A 512 -29.78 -3.09 -2.92
CA LEU A 512 -29.70 -2.20 -1.77
C LEU A 512 -31.08 -1.97 -1.13
N ALA A 513 -32.11 -1.70 -1.95
CA ALA A 513 -33.47 -1.54 -1.45
C ALA A 513 -33.99 -2.78 -0.73
N ARG A 514 -33.73 -3.98 -1.27
CA ARG A 514 -34.07 -5.23 -0.56
C ARG A 514 -33.30 -5.38 0.75
N PHE A 515 -32.00 -5.12 0.71
CA PHE A 515 -31.11 -5.23 1.87
C PHE A 515 -31.56 -4.33 3.03
N VAL A 516 -31.91 -3.07 2.75
CA VAL A 516 -32.36 -2.13 3.79
C VAL A 516 -33.85 -2.23 4.11
N GLY A 517 -34.61 -3.10 3.41
CA GLY A 517 -36.08 -3.17 3.54
C GLY A 517 -36.81 -1.91 3.07
N GLY A 518 -36.27 -1.25 2.04
CA GLY A 518 -36.70 0.05 1.54
C GLY A 518 -37.26 0.06 0.12
N ASN A 519 -37.38 1.24 -0.47
CA ASN A 519 -37.81 1.44 -1.85
C ASN A 519 -36.87 2.42 -2.59
N VAL A 520 -36.87 2.30 -3.93
CA VAL A 520 -36.14 3.20 -4.82
C VAL A 520 -37.14 4.17 -5.47
N SER A 521 -36.85 5.46 -5.41
CA SER A 521 -37.61 6.52 -6.08
C SER A 521 -36.68 7.43 -6.89
N SER A 522 -37.19 8.08 -7.93
CA SER A 522 -36.41 9.07 -8.70
C SER A 522 -36.54 10.46 -8.08
N LEU A 523 -35.43 11.17 -7.95
CA LEU A 523 -35.38 12.56 -7.48
C LEU A 523 -34.89 13.46 -8.61
N ASP A 524 -35.76 14.38 -9.06
CA ASP A 524 -35.33 15.53 -9.85
C ASP A 524 -34.99 16.70 -8.90
N VAL A 525 -33.69 16.95 -8.74
CA VAL A 525 -33.17 17.99 -7.84
C VAL A 525 -33.58 19.39 -8.30
N SER A 526 -33.68 19.62 -9.62
CA SER A 526 -34.07 20.92 -10.17
C SER A 526 -35.57 21.17 -9.97
N GLU A 527 -36.43 20.17 -10.15
CA GLU A 527 -37.86 20.33 -9.87
C GLU A 527 -38.12 20.55 -8.38
N ARG A 528 -37.42 19.79 -7.51
CA ARG A 528 -37.48 19.92 -6.05
C ARG A 528 -37.13 21.33 -5.56
N TRP A 529 -36.26 22.04 -6.28
CA TRP A 529 -35.89 23.43 -5.96
C TRP A 529 -37.06 24.41 -6.03
N TYR A 530 -38.01 24.21 -6.96
CA TYR A 530 -39.10 25.14 -7.21
C TYR A 530 -40.30 24.98 -6.26
N GLU A 531 -40.22 24.07 -5.30
CA GLU A 531 -41.25 23.87 -4.30
C GLU A 531 -41.31 25.03 -3.28
N ARG A 532 -42.13 26.05 -3.57
CA ARG A 532 -42.25 27.28 -2.75
C ARG A 532 -42.61 27.05 -1.28
N LYS A 533 -43.23 25.91 -0.95
CA LYS A 533 -43.58 25.56 0.44
C LYS A 533 -42.34 25.21 1.27
N THR A 534 -41.27 24.74 0.63
CA THR A 534 -40.09 24.16 1.29
C THR A 534 -38.81 24.94 0.98
N ASN A 535 -38.75 25.70 -0.12
CA ASN A 535 -37.58 26.51 -0.49
C ASN A 535 -37.91 28.02 -0.57
N PRO A 536 -37.32 28.88 0.30
CA PRO A 536 -37.49 30.33 0.23
C PRO A 536 -36.86 30.96 -1.01
N HIS A 537 -35.98 30.25 -1.72
CA HIS A 537 -35.30 30.69 -2.93
C HIS A 537 -35.88 30.09 -4.22
N ALA A 538 -37.08 29.48 -4.15
CA ALA A 538 -37.76 28.85 -5.29
C ALA A 538 -38.11 29.82 -6.45
N ASN A 539 -37.93 31.13 -6.27
CA ASN A 539 -38.07 32.13 -7.33
C ASN A 539 -36.83 32.28 -8.21
N LEU A 540 -35.66 31.79 -7.77
CA LEU A 540 -34.42 31.82 -8.55
C LEU A 540 -34.37 30.65 -9.53
N ASN A 541 -33.85 30.90 -10.73
CA ASN A 541 -33.64 29.84 -11.73
C ASN A 541 -32.48 28.94 -11.29
N PHE A 542 -32.78 27.64 -11.07
CA PHE A 542 -31.83 26.65 -10.58
C PHE A 542 -30.58 26.55 -11.48
N THR A 543 -30.78 26.40 -12.79
CA THR A 543 -29.68 26.25 -13.75
C THR A 543 -28.83 27.50 -13.79
N GLU A 544 -29.42 28.69 -13.92
CA GLU A 544 -28.67 29.96 -13.97
C GLU A 544 -27.88 30.20 -12.68
N THR A 545 -28.47 29.88 -11.53
CA THR A 545 -27.87 30.13 -10.21
C THR A 545 -26.68 29.22 -9.96
N PHE A 546 -26.76 27.94 -10.33
CA PHE A 546 -25.74 26.94 -9.96
C PHE A 546 -24.77 26.55 -11.08
N SER A 547 -25.06 26.90 -12.34
CA SER A 547 -24.25 26.49 -13.50
C SER A 547 -22.80 26.97 -13.42
N ILE A 548 -22.57 28.18 -12.93
CA ILE A 548 -21.22 28.77 -12.86
C ILE A 548 -20.62 28.75 -11.45
N THR A 549 -21.38 28.35 -10.43
CA THR A 549 -20.92 28.39 -9.03
C THR A 549 -19.63 27.61 -8.82
N TYR A 550 -19.58 26.34 -9.25
CA TYR A 550 -18.40 25.50 -9.12
C TYR A 550 -17.16 26.03 -9.87
N PRO A 551 -17.23 26.32 -11.18
CA PRO A 551 -16.05 26.77 -11.93
C PRO A 551 -15.55 28.15 -11.45
N VAL A 552 -16.42 29.03 -10.94
CA VAL A 552 -15.99 30.30 -10.32
C VAL A 552 -15.29 30.06 -8.99
N LEU A 553 -15.86 29.26 -8.10
CA LEU A 553 -15.24 28.96 -6.80
C LEU A 553 -13.90 28.27 -6.92
N THR A 554 -13.73 27.37 -7.89
CA THR A 554 -12.47 26.65 -8.11
C THR A 554 -11.45 27.48 -8.89
N GLY A 555 -11.88 28.25 -9.90
CA GLY A 555 -10.98 29.10 -10.68
C GLY A 555 -10.48 30.33 -9.92
N LYS A 556 -11.32 30.96 -9.07
CA LYS A 556 -10.89 32.08 -8.21
C LYS A 556 -10.38 31.65 -6.83
N GLY A 557 -10.74 30.46 -6.36
CA GLY A 557 -10.42 29.99 -5.00
C GLY A 557 -8.91 29.93 -4.70
N GLN A 558 -8.08 29.72 -5.71
CA GLN A 558 -6.62 29.66 -5.59
C GLN A 558 -5.92 31.01 -5.71
N ASP A 559 -6.62 32.07 -6.12
CA ASP A 559 -5.97 33.30 -6.59
C ASP A 559 -5.09 33.94 -5.51
N ASN A 560 -5.67 34.20 -4.33
CA ASN A 560 -4.93 34.81 -3.23
C ASN A 560 -4.05 33.81 -2.46
N ALA A 561 -4.46 32.54 -2.41
CA ALA A 561 -3.79 31.53 -1.59
C ALA A 561 -2.60 30.85 -2.29
N VAL A 562 -2.59 30.80 -3.62
CA VAL A 562 -1.62 30.03 -4.41
C VAL A 562 -1.07 30.86 -5.56
N ILE A 563 -1.91 31.36 -6.46
CA ILE A 563 -1.46 31.93 -7.75
C ILE A 563 -0.63 33.20 -7.55
N LYS A 564 -1.18 34.21 -6.85
CA LYS A 564 -0.50 35.50 -6.64
C LYS A 564 0.78 35.36 -5.82
N PRO A 565 0.80 34.63 -4.69
CA PRO A 565 2.04 34.38 -3.96
C PRO A 565 3.08 33.67 -4.83
N PHE A 566 2.68 32.59 -5.52
CA PHE A 566 3.59 31.82 -6.37
C PHE A 566 4.26 32.66 -7.45
N TYR A 567 3.47 33.48 -8.16
CA TYR A 567 4.03 34.36 -9.20
C TYR A 567 4.92 35.45 -8.61
N THR A 568 4.57 35.98 -7.44
CA THR A 568 5.37 37.01 -6.74
C THR A 568 6.71 36.45 -6.28
N ASP A 569 6.69 35.30 -5.62
CA ASP A 569 7.88 34.62 -5.11
C ASP A 569 8.80 34.17 -6.25
N TYR A 570 8.22 33.59 -7.31
CA TYR A 570 8.98 33.17 -8.48
C TYR A 570 9.63 34.36 -9.20
N ALA A 571 8.89 35.45 -9.40
CA ALA A 571 9.44 36.67 -10.01
C ALA A 571 10.57 37.26 -9.16
N LYS A 572 10.44 37.24 -7.84
CA LYS A 572 11.47 37.72 -6.91
C LYS A 572 12.77 36.90 -7.02
N GLN A 573 12.67 35.58 -7.19
CA GLN A 573 13.84 34.69 -7.24
C GLN A 573 14.46 34.58 -8.64
N TYR A 574 13.68 34.73 -9.70
CA TYR A 574 14.11 34.46 -11.08
C TYR A 574 14.07 35.68 -12.01
N ASP A 575 14.38 36.87 -11.49
CA ASP A 575 14.55 38.13 -12.25
C ASP A 575 13.28 38.56 -13.01
N GLY A 576 12.15 38.63 -12.29
CA GLY A 576 10.87 39.08 -12.83
C GLY A 576 10.15 38.08 -13.76
N ARG A 577 10.74 36.89 -13.98
CA ARG A 577 10.13 35.85 -14.83
C ARG A 577 8.84 35.29 -14.23
N ARG A 578 8.01 34.70 -15.09
CA ARG A 578 6.83 33.91 -14.69
C ARG A 578 7.11 32.42 -14.77
N PRO A 579 6.61 31.60 -13.82
CA PRO A 579 6.72 30.16 -13.90
C PRO A 579 5.79 29.61 -15.00
N PHE A 580 6.18 28.48 -15.58
CA PHE A 580 5.28 27.72 -16.45
C PHE A 580 4.12 27.13 -15.64
N VAL A 581 2.93 27.12 -16.24
CA VAL A 581 1.71 26.50 -15.72
C VAL A 581 1.03 25.80 -16.89
N ASN A 582 0.49 24.60 -16.65
CA ASN A 582 -0.23 23.82 -17.64
C ASN A 582 -1.40 24.62 -18.25
N PRO A 583 -1.79 24.35 -19.51
CA PRO A 583 -2.86 25.07 -20.18
C PRO A 583 -4.23 25.02 -19.46
N SER A 584 -4.59 23.89 -18.85
CA SER A 584 -5.91 23.72 -18.20
C SER A 584 -6.11 24.64 -16.98
N PRO A 585 -5.19 24.69 -15.98
CA PRO A 585 -5.26 25.68 -14.90
C PRO A 585 -5.32 27.13 -15.43
N LEU A 586 -4.49 27.50 -16.41
CA LEU A 586 -4.47 28.85 -16.98
C LEU A 586 -5.81 29.24 -17.61
N ALA A 587 -6.41 28.34 -18.40
CA ALA A 587 -7.71 28.57 -19.02
C ALA A 587 -8.81 28.76 -17.97
N ARG A 588 -8.77 27.98 -16.88
CA ARG A 588 -9.75 28.06 -15.79
C ARG A 588 -9.63 29.33 -14.97
N TRP A 589 -8.42 29.71 -14.58
CA TRP A 589 -8.17 30.95 -13.86
C TRP A 589 -8.57 32.17 -14.70
N GLY A 590 -8.17 32.18 -15.98
CA GLY A 590 -8.52 33.26 -16.91
C GLY A 590 -10.04 33.40 -17.13
N TRP A 591 -10.76 32.28 -17.25
CA TRP A 591 -12.22 32.30 -17.36
C TRP A 591 -12.88 32.82 -16.08
N ALA A 592 -12.47 32.31 -14.92
CA ALA A 592 -13.09 32.64 -13.64
C ALA A 592 -12.85 34.09 -13.22
N ALA A 593 -11.77 34.73 -13.69
CA ALA A 593 -11.42 36.13 -13.38
C ALA A 593 -12.58 37.12 -13.60
N ASN A 594 -13.47 36.83 -14.56
CA ASN A 594 -14.58 37.69 -14.96
C ASN A 594 -15.84 37.60 -14.07
N TYR A 595 -15.85 36.73 -13.04
CA TYR A 595 -17.05 36.45 -12.22
C TYR A 595 -16.84 36.76 -10.74
N SER A 596 -17.90 36.99 -9.98
CA SER A 596 -17.81 37.29 -8.53
C SER A 596 -17.62 36.02 -7.69
N TRP A 597 -16.58 35.99 -6.84
CA TRP A 597 -16.38 34.89 -5.89
C TRP A 597 -17.44 34.90 -4.78
N ASP A 598 -17.79 36.08 -4.27
CA ASP A 598 -18.77 36.24 -3.18
C ASP A 598 -20.16 35.76 -3.61
N GLU A 599 -20.57 36.05 -4.85
CA GLU A 599 -21.84 35.57 -5.41
C GLU A 599 -21.84 34.05 -5.55
N ALA A 600 -20.75 33.47 -6.06
CA ALA A 600 -20.63 32.02 -6.15
C ALA A 600 -20.65 31.35 -4.77
N LEU A 601 -20.01 31.95 -3.77
CA LEU A 601 -20.05 31.44 -2.39
C LEU A 601 -21.47 31.54 -1.80
N GLN A 602 -22.17 32.64 -2.05
CA GLN A 602 -23.56 32.81 -1.62
C GLN A 602 -24.46 31.75 -2.25
N ASN A 603 -24.34 31.51 -3.56
CA ASN A 603 -25.10 30.47 -4.26
C ASN A 603 -24.80 29.09 -3.68
N LYS A 604 -23.53 28.75 -3.45
CA LYS A 604 -23.16 27.47 -2.81
C LYS A 604 -23.83 27.33 -1.43
N THR A 605 -23.78 28.37 -0.61
CA THR A 605 -24.35 28.37 0.75
C THR A 605 -25.86 28.19 0.71
N MET A 606 -26.53 28.89 -0.20
CA MET A 606 -27.96 28.75 -0.43
C MET A 606 -28.37 27.32 -0.80
N PHE A 607 -27.63 26.68 -1.72
CA PHE A 607 -27.84 25.27 -2.05
C PHE A 607 -27.62 24.37 -0.83
N MET A 608 -26.55 24.62 -0.08
CA MET A 608 -26.18 23.82 1.08
C MET A 608 -27.28 23.79 2.12
N ASP A 609 -27.79 24.97 2.50
CA ASP A 609 -28.80 25.09 3.54
C ASP A 609 -30.11 24.44 3.09
N TRP A 610 -30.53 24.68 1.85
CA TRP A 610 -31.73 24.05 1.29
C TRP A 610 -31.60 22.51 1.23
N PHE A 611 -30.48 22.01 0.70
CA PHE A 611 -30.29 20.57 0.50
C PHE A 611 -30.27 19.82 1.83
N ASN A 612 -29.54 20.35 2.82
CA ASN A 612 -29.40 19.75 4.14
C ASN A 612 -30.65 19.91 5.02
N ASP A 613 -31.57 20.84 4.72
CA ASP A 613 -32.83 21.00 5.46
C ASP A 613 -34.00 20.25 4.79
N ARG A 614 -34.03 20.16 3.45
CA ARG A 614 -35.24 19.76 2.70
C ARG A 614 -35.10 18.54 1.80
N VAL A 615 -33.87 18.17 1.44
CA VAL A 615 -33.62 17.06 0.51
C VAL A 615 -33.04 15.87 1.24
N LEU A 616 -31.97 16.07 2.01
CA LEU A 616 -31.29 15.02 2.73
C LEU A 616 -30.97 15.43 4.19
N PRO A 617 -31.99 15.75 5.00
CA PRO A 617 -31.76 16.16 6.39
C PRO A 617 -31.16 15.06 7.25
N PRO A 618 -30.35 15.42 8.26
CA PRO A 618 -29.90 14.48 9.27
C PRO A 618 -31.07 14.03 10.14
N VAL A 619 -30.93 12.85 10.76
CA VAL A 619 -31.88 12.28 11.71
C VAL A 619 -31.22 12.19 13.07
N ASP A 620 -31.95 12.54 14.13
CA ASP A 620 -31.49 12.47 15.52
C ASP A 620 -31.53 11.01 16.06
N ASP A 621 -30.82 10.12 15.37
CA ASP A 621 -30.53 8.74 15.79
C ASP A 621 -29.13 8.41 15.26
N THR A 622 -28.16 8.20 16.14
CA THR A 622 -26.76 7.98 15.73
C THR A 622 -26.56 6.69 14.94
N LEU A 623 -27.47 5.71 15.02
CA LEU A 623 -27.42 4.46 14.25
C LEU A 623 -27.99 4.61 12.83
N GLN A 624 -28.77 5.66 12.57
CA GLN A 624 -29.32 5.96 11.25
C GLN A 624 -28.69 7.21 10.64
N CYS A 625 -28.66 8.30 11.40
CA CYS A 625 -28.14 9.65 11.18
C CYS A 625 -28.61 10.38 9.92
N SER A 626 -29.21 9.70 8.95
CA SER A 626 -29.66 10.24 7.67
C SER A 626 -31.11 9.87 7.37
N SER A 627 -31.83 10.80 6.73
CA SER A 627 -33.22 10.60 6.30
C SER A 627 -33.36 9.71 5.06
N GLY A 628 -32.29 9.49 4.30
CA GLY A 628 -32.31 8.72 3.06
C GLY A 628 -30.92 8.44 2.52
N LEU A 629 -30.84 7.71 1.42
CA LEU A 629 -29.63 7.55 0.62
C LEU A 629 -29.89 8.10 -0.78
N ILE A 630 -28.94 8.84 -1.34
CA ILE A 630 -29.04 9.30 -2.74
C ILE A 630 -28.00 8.57 -3.60
N LEU A 631 -28.46 7.92 -4.66
CA LEU A 631 -27.65 7.21 -5.64
C LEU A 631 -27.53 8.00 -6.95
N TYR A 632 -26.33 8.00 -7.54
CA TYR A 632 -26.09 8.48 -8.90
C TYR A 632 -25.06 7.59 -9.60
N ALA A 633 -24.99 7.65 -10.93
CA ALA A 633 -23.96 6.95 -11.67
C ALA A 633 -22.60 7.63 -11.46
N GLY A 634 -21.72 6.99 -10.69
CA GLY A 634 -20.35 7.47 -10.47
C GLY A 634 -19.47 7.22 -11.70
N LYS A 635 -19.60 6.05 -12.32
CA LYS A 635 -18.92 5.70 -13.58
C LYS A 635 -19.71 4.60 -14.31
N THR A 636 -19.74 4.65 -15.63
CA THR A 636 -20.53 3.72 -16.47
C THR A 636 -19.67 2.93 -17.45
N GLY A 637 -18.39 2.71 -17.13
CA GLY A 637 -17.48 1.92 -17.99
C GLY A 637 -17.19 2.53 -19.37
N VAL A 638 -17.31 3.86 -19.53
CA VAL A 638 -16.98 4.53 -20.80
C VAL A 638 -15.46 4.63 -20.98
N LYS A 639 -14.98 4.11 -22.12
CA LYS A 639 -13.57 4.17 -22.55
C LYS A 639 -13.11 5.61 -22.74
N ALA A 640 -12.03 5.98 -22.07
CA ALA A 640 -11.36 7.27 -22.18
C ALA A 640 -9.86 7.02 -22.39
N PRO A 641 -9.43 6.69 -23.62
CA PRO A 641 -8.06 6.31 -23.87
C PRO A 641 -7.16 7.55 -23.91
N ARG A 642 -5.94 7.39 -23.39
CA ARG A 642 -4.97 8.49 -23.22
C ARG A 642 -4.26 8.94 -24.50
N ASP A 643 -4.47 8.23 -25.61
CA ASP A 643 -3.92 8.51 -26.95
C ASP A 643 -4.79 9.48 -27.77
N ARG A 644 -5.85 10.02 -27.18
CA ARG A 644 -6.69 11.06 -27.80
C ARG A 644 -6.10 12.45 -27.57
N TYR A 645 -5.82 13.15 -28.67
CA TYR A 645 -5.30 14.52 -28.66
C TYR A 645 -6.45 15.52 -28.82
N ASN A 646 -6.85 16.18 -27.74
CA ASN A 646 -7.74 17.34 -27.80
C ASN A 646 -6.91 18.60 -28.09
N ILE A 647 -7.29 19.39 -29.10
CA ILE A 647 -6.48 20.53 -29.58
C ILE A 647 -6.57 21.76 -28.66
N ALA A 648 -7.62 21.85 -27.83
CA ALA A 648 -7.82 22.97 -26.90
C ALA A 648 -7.88 22.48 -25.45
N PRO A 649 -7.36 23.26 -24.48
CA PRO A 649 -7.51 22.94 -23.07
C PRO A 649 -9.01 22.88 -22.71
N PRO A 650 -9.40 22.00 -21.78
CA PRO A 650 -10.79 21.84 -21.40
C PRO A 650 -11.32 23.14 -20.77
N MET A 651 -12.45 23.63 -21.30
CA MET A 651 -13.18 24.71 -20.66
C MET A 651 -13.59 24.32 -19.23
N PRO A 652 -13.71 25.27 -18.30
CA PRO A 652 -14.27 25.00 -16.99
C PRO A 652 -15.62 24.30 -17.11
N PHE A 653 -15.85 23.30 -16.27
CA PHE A 653 -17.12 22.58 -16.27
C PHE A 653 -18.22 23.52 -15.76
N VAL A 654 -19.08 23.96 -16.68
CA VAL A 654 -20.32 24.69 -16.39
C VAL A 654 -21.49 23.71 -16.31
N GLY A 655 -22.51 24.09 -15.54
CA GLY A 655 -23.70 23.29 -15.33
C GLY A 655 -23.70 22.50 -14.03
N PHE A 656 -24.85 21.91 -13.73
CA PHE A 656 -25.08 21.07 -12.56
C PHE A 656 -25.00 19.58 -12.94
N SER A 657 -24.37 18.78 -12.08
CA SER A 657 -24.35 17.32 -12.19
C SER A 657 -24.65 16.69 -10.85
N ALA A 658 -25.07 15.43 -10.82
CA ALA A 658 -25.40 14.72 -9.57
C ALA A 658 -24.25 14.78 -8.55
N ALA A 659 -23.01 14.59 -9.00
CA ALA A 659 -21.81 14.68 -8.15
C ALA A 659 -21.59 16.09 -7.52
N ARG A 660 -22.26 17.15 -8.01
CA ARG A 660 -22.20 18.49 -7.41
C ARG A 660 -23.07 18.64 -6.16
N MET A 661 -24.02 17.73 -5.94
CA MET A 661 -24.84 17.74 -4.72
C MET A 661 -23.98 17.75 -3.45
N SER A 662 -23.04 16.82 -3.32
CA SER A 662 -22.11 16.72 -2.17
C SER A 662 -21.07 17.84 -2.14
N VAL A 663 -20.71 18.39 -3.30
CA VAL A 663 -19.79 19.52 -3.42
C VAL A 663 -20.39 20.78 -2.81
N PHE A 664 -21.65 21.06 -3.10
CA PHE A 664 -22.33 22.23 -2.56
C PHE A 664 -22.89 22.00 -1.16
N SER A 665 -23.50 20.85 -0.89
CA SER A 665 -24.09 20.53 0.42
C SER A 665 -23.07 20.22 1.52
N GLY A 666 -21.87 19.79 1.16
CA GLY A 666 -20.88 19.29 2.11
C GLY A 666 -21.29 17.97 2.77
N CYS A 667 -22.27 17.25 2.22
CA CYS A 667 -22.59 15.88 2.60
C CYS A 667 -21.48 14.89 2.18
N PRO A 668 -21.31 13.77 2.90
CA PRO A 668 -20.43 12.70 2.47
C PRO A 668 -20.97 12.01 1.20
N ASP A 669 -20.06 11.61 0.32
CA ASP A 669 -20.34 11.01 -0.99
C ASP A 669 -19.28 9.97 -1.33
N PHE A 670 -19.71 8.71 -1.34
CA PHE A 670 -18.83 7.55 -1.42
C PHE A 670 -19.04 6.84 -2.76
N ILE A 671 -17.96 6.37 -3.35
CA ILE A 671 -17.96 5.59 -4.58
C ILE A 671 -17.78 4.12 -4.24
N TYR A 672 -18.72 3.28 -4.69
CA TYR A 672 -18.62 1.83 -4.60
C TYR A 672 -18.50 1.22 -6.00
N PRO A 673 -17.49 0.38 -6.28
CA PRO A 673 -17.43 -0.45 -7.48
C PRO A 673 -18.54 -1.49 -7.46
N VAL A 674 -19.41 -1.50 -8.47
CA VAL A 674 -20.59 -2.40 -8.54
C VAL A 674 -20.48 -3.48 -9.61
N GLY A 675 -19.40 -3.47 -10.38
CA GLY A 675 -19.16 -4.43 -11.45
C GLY A 675 -18.42 -3.81 -12.61
N GLU A 676 -18.40 -4.50 -13.74
CA GLU A 676 -17.63 -4.15 -14.92
C GLU A 676 -18.43 -4.41 -16.20
N VAL A 677 -18.11 -3.64 -17.24
CA VAL A 677 -18.69 -3.83 -18.58
C VAL A 677 -17.59 -4.15 -19.58
N SER A 678 -17.93 -4.97 -20.58
CA SER A 678 -16.99 -5.27 -21.66
C SER A 678 -16.86 -4.10 -22.62
N SER A 679 -15.64 -3.82 -23.05
CA SER A 679 -15.32 -2.85 -24.08
C SER A 679 -14.17 -3.35 -24.94
N PHE A 680 -14.42 -3.53 -26.24
CA PHE A 680 -13.38 -3.95 -27.16
C PHE A 680 -12.29 -2.88 -27.26
N SER A 681 -11.04 -3.28 -27.07
CA SER A 681 -9.90 -2.40 -27.24
C SER A 681 -9.20 -2.61 -28.57
N GLU A 682 -9.19 -1.57 -29.40
CA GLU A 682 -8.40 -1.52 -30.64
C GLU A 682 -6.88 -1.53 -30.39
N LEU A 683 -6.43 -1.18 -29.17
CA LEU A 683 -5.01 -1.14 -28.82
C LEU A 683 -4.45 -2.53 -28.54
N THR A 684 -5.19 -3.35 -27.80
CA THR A 684 -4.81 -4.72 -27.43
C THR A 684 -5.46 -5.77 -28.34
N ASN A 685 -6.42 -5.36 -29.17
CA ASN A 685 -7.25 -6.23 -30.01
C ASN A 685 -7.95 -7.33 -29.19
N HIS A 686 -8.48 -6.96 -28.02
CA HIS A 686 -9.14 -7.86 -27.07
C HIS A 686 -10.34 -7.17 -26.40
N ASP A 687 -11.29 -7.96 -25.89
CA ASP A 687 -12.35 -7.45 -25.02
C ASP A 687 -11.78 -7.16 -23.63
N GLU A 688 -11.84 -5.90 -23.23
CA GLU A 688 -11.34 -5.44 -21.94
C GLU A 688 -12.49 -5.13 -20.99
N LYS A 689 -12.20 -5.13 -19.69
CA LYS A 689 -13.18 -4.82 -18.65
C LYS A 689 -12.98 -3.43 -18.08
N LEU A 690 -14.06 -2.64 -18.07
CA LEU A 690 -14.06 -1.28 -17.55
C LEU A 690 -14.99 -1.15 -16.33
N PRO A 691 -14.53 -0.48 -15.26
CA PRO A 691 -15.34 -0.36 -14.05
C PRO A 691 -16.65 0.40 -14.18
N VAL A 692 -17.66 -0.09 -13.46
CA VAL A 692 -18.94 0.57 -13.18
C VAL A 692 -18.99 0.98 -11.72
N ALA A 693 -19.13 2.29 -11.56
CA ALA A 693 -19.18 3.12 -10.37
C ALA A 693 -20.59 3.50 -9.88
N VAL A 694 -21.02 3.23 -8.64
CA VAL A 694 -22.15 3.97 -8.04
C VAL A 694 -21.65 5.00 -7.02
N GLY A 695 -22.22 6.20 -7.04
CA GLY A 695 -22.02 7.19 -5.98
C GLY A 695 -23.20 7.19 -5.01
N ILE A 696 -22.89 7.23 -3.72
CA ILE A 696 -23.87 7.13 -2.62
C ILE A 696 -23.66 8.29 -1.65
N LEU A 697 -24.68 9.12 -1.47
CA LEU A 697 -24.69 10.20 -0.49
C LEU A 697 -25.55 9.83 0.72
N ALA A 698 -25.12 10.29 1.88
CA ALA A 698 -25.91 10.34 3.11
C ALA A 698 -25.92 11.78 3.65
N ALA A 699 -26.71 12.03 4.69
CA ALA A 699 -26.76 13.34 5.34
C ALA A 699 -25.38 13.73 5.90
N LYS A 700 -25.12 15.04 5.99
CA LYS A 700 -23.88 15.55 6.55
C LYS A 700 -23.66 15.01 7.98
N GLY A 701 -22.47 14.46 8.23
CA GLY A 701 -22.10 13.79 9.48
C GLY A 701 -22.25 12.26 9.46
N CYS A 702 -22.83 11.68 8.40
CA CYS A 702 -23.07 10.23 8.28
C CYS A 702 -21.96 9.43 7.61
N ASP A 703 -20.72 9.91 7.64
CA ASP A 703 -19.58 9.27 6.98
C ASP A 703 -19.41 7.80 7.42
N GLY A 704 -19.54 7.53 8.71
CA GLY A 704 -19.41 6.16 9.25
C GLY A 704 -20.54 5.21 8.84
N LEU A 705 -21.73 5.74 8.53
CA LEU A 705 -22.84 4.95 7.99
C LEU A 705 -22.49 4.41 6.60
N LEU A 706 -21.91 5.25 5.74
CA LEU A 706 -21.49 4.84 4.40
C LEU A 706 -20.28 3.90 4.43
N ALA A 707 -19.32 4.10 5.34
CA ALA A 707 -18.21 3.15 5.48
C ALA A 707 -18.72 1.77 5.94
N ARG A 708 -19.63 1.75 6.92
CA ARG A 708 -20.23 0.51 7.42
C ARG A 708 -21.12 -0.17 6.37
N LEU A 709 -21.89 0.59 5.59
CA LEU A 709 -22.69 0.06 4.49
C LEU A 709 -21.85 -0.70 3.48
N ALA A 710 -20.68 -0.19 3.10
CA ALA A 710 -19.78 -0.91 2.19
C ALA A 710 -19.35 -2.28 2.76
N MET A 711 -19.06 -2.35 4.06
CA MET A 711 -18.68 -3.61 4.73
C MET A 711 -19.85 -4.61 4.70
N ASP A 712 -21.04 -4.18 5.11
CA ASP A 712 -22.20 -5.09 5.20
C ASP A 712 -22.67 -5.56 3.81
N LEU A 713 -22.56 -4.71 2.78
CA LEU A 713 -22.88 -5.11 1.42
C LEU A 713 -21.85 -6.10 0.83
N VAL A 714 -20.59 -6.05 1.28
CA VAL A 714 -19.57 -7.07 0.93
C VAL A 714 -19.87 -8.38 1.64
N ASP A 715 -20.21 -8.34 2.93
CA ASP A 715 -20.57 -9.54 3.71
C ASP A 715 -21.82 -10.24 3.14
N GLU A 716 -22.78 -9.48 2.61
CA GLU A 716 -23.98 -9.99 1.94
C GLU A 716 -23.74 -10.44 0.48
N GLY A 717 -22.54 -10.19 -0.08
CA GLY A 717 -22.21 -10.52 -1.47
C GLY A 717 -22.92 -9.63 -2.52
N ILE A 718 -23.41 -8.46 -2.12
CA ILE A 718 -23.96 -7.43 -3.03
C ILE A 718 -22.83 -6.64 -3.69
N LEU A 719 -21.73 -6.43 -2.95
CA LEU A 719 -20.49 -5.84 -3.44
C LEU A 719 -19.36 -6.85 -3.34
N ASN A 720 -18.37 -6.69 -4.20
CA ASN A 720 -17.12 -7.43 -4.13
C ASN A 720 -15.99 -6.52 -3.62
N VAL A 721 -14.95 -7.14 -3.05
CA VAL A 721 -13.71 -6.44 -2.70
C VAL A 721 -12.86 -6.31 -3.96
N PRO A 722 -12.53 -5.08 -4.41
CA PRO A 722 -11.73 -4.90 -5.61
C PRO A 722 -10.36 -5.53 -5.49
N GLU A 723 -9.90 -6.17 -6.55
CA GLU A 723 -8.52 -6.64 -6.64
C GLU A 723 -7.65 -5.67 -7.44
N VAL A 724 -6.35 -5.92 -7.46
CA VAL A 724 -5.44 -5.15 -8.33
C VAL A 724 -5.70 -5.50 -9.80
N GLY A 725 -5.52 -4.52 -10.68
CA GLY A 725 -5.68 -4.67 -12.11
C GLY A 725 -4.55 -5.48 -12.75
N GLY A 726 -4.77 -5.89 -13.99
CA GLY A 726 -3.78 -6.59 -14.78
C GLY A 726 -2.53 -5.73 -15.01
N SER A 727 -1.37 -6.38 -15.07
CA SER A 727 -0.18 -5.73 -15.60
C SER A 727 -0.23 -5.68 -17.13
N LEU A 728 0.61 -4.87 -17.77
CA LEU A 728 0.81 -4.88 -19.24
C LEU A 728 1.22 -6.26 -19.80
N LEU A 729 1.56 -7.23 -18.94
CA LEU A 729 1.92 -8.59 -19.29
C LEU A 729 0.73 -9.57 -19.26
N GLY A 730 -0.48 -9.07 -18.99
CA GLY A 730 -1.70 -9.87 -18.84
C GLY A 730 -1.91 -10.38 -17.41
N GLY A 731 -3.16 -10.57 -17.04
CA GLY A 731 -3.63 -11.08 -15.74
C GLY A 731 -5.14 -10.83 -15.60
N PRO A 732 -5.88 -11.64 -14.82
CA PRO A 732 -7.29 -11.39 -14.60
C PRO A 732 -7.46 -10.02 -13.92
N ILE A 733 -8.37 -9.21 -14.47
CA ILE A 733 -8.91 -8.02 -13.81
C ILE A 733 -10.05 -8.53 -12.93
N LEU A 734 -10.01 -8.28 -11.62
CA LEU A 734 -11.06 -8.74 -10.72
C LEU A 734 -11.59 -7.54 -9.92
N MET A 735 -12.89 -7.28 -10.06
CA MET A 735 -13.67 -6.40 -9.21
C MET A 735 -14.75 -7.15 -8.46
#